data_AF-A0A8H4CC04-F1
#
_entry.id   AF-A0A8H4CC04-F1
#
_cell.length_a   1.000
_cell.length_b   1.000
_cell.length_c   1.000
_cell.angle_alpha   90.00
_cell.angle_beta   90.00
_cell.angle_gamma   90.00
#
_symmetry.space_group_name_H-M   'P 1'
#
loop_
_entity.id
_entity.type
_entity.pdbx_description
1 polymer ?
#
loop_
_entity_poly.entity_id
_entity_poly.type
_entity_poly.pdbx_seq_one_letter_code
_entity_poly.pdbx_strand_id
1 'polypeptide(L)'
;MWLFSALSWALFLGLSVWADSDSNNGKVQIPEFYNSARHAAADPYVLYDWESGQYYAYSTEGADDGYHFAIYVSPDLSTWRKHPGGVLKACYDDQMKQIDGGQACWARDWQWAPETYYNEKTGWYFFFFAGRLREDMAKDHFRYSKFEEPSKLGVAVSRSPTGPFKEIRSEPIGYYPFDPDYHDVNLIMDEKQMLPPKTQEEGKQAPKGTYIPTIDPNIFFDKDGRIYLYTSRNAYRNWNWDDKLGKYIEESNIIVVEMDRAWWDDPFARTMPDIASSEVDVHARDAPDLPSNITSYNGTGEIGNPPRKDGWKTVISYGADPQEWENFHVDDYEKNNGTKKDRRWSEGSTVIRRTRKDGKPTYLLTYSANNYEASNYGVGFATAESPLGPFRKSAKNPVLSQAPDAEIPIYSTGHGSIVASPPKNARSRVGAQEVTQSTPEGAELFYVHHARNDTTRDRSIYTTRMSLDDSSIYFGSDNAITMSLTSLDQPLPLNTYPIQLEIGCPRGRNFDSQFEVRVVSKAGAPFDLTEDSNRVVAQPETIEASSIEPVRGRDGTFVLKFDKGSVQELAYQRSSVKGNWTLVNTQKIRCRISSRQYSTPLNKVAKSASSKPKTTAKASAAKKPAAQKAKAKSETKTYDEVIKLIDKTYARFLKKYKANGSWTANEFSAGFARFLSMEQALNDESLPLAFNLILDIGENSYGDVDYGAKTCGYGDTDEPFQAMCNALLEIIESRLEDCTDNECKDMAFVLSPSTDDMGTSQDELGEALKSKGIRNKSQFLMNDRARRGDQQLLMTRRRTRRMDTVDWAGNALNDLSETRRRIDSWGLGEHYFAKSIAKLSSIKGIDAPRYNDNHQPLSI
;
A
#
# COMPACT_ATOMS: atom_id res chain seq x y z
N MET A 1 39.29 -37.98 48.65
CA MET A 1 39.80 -39.35 48.92
C MET A 1 38.81 -39.98 49.89
N TRP A 2 38.09 -41.05 49.50
CA TRP A 2 37.03 -41.79 50.25
C TRP A 2 35.71 -40.98 50.49
N LEU A 3 34.48 -41.43 50.17
CA LEU A 3 33.69 -42.67 50.45
C LEU A 3 33.27 -42.75 51.95
N PHE A 4 32.03 -43.03 52.40
CA PHE A 4 30.78 -43.66 51.89
C PHE A 4 29.52 -42.91 52.45
N SER A 5 28.22 -43.23 52.28
CA SER A 5 27.48 -44.38 51.66
C SER A 5 26.03 -44.03 51.19
N ALA A 6 25.28 -45.06 50.79
CA ALA A 6 23.87 -45.15 50.36
C ALA A 6 22.85 -45.43 51.50
N LEU A 7 21.52 -45.24 51.34
CA LEU A 7 20.59 -46.25 50.77
C LEU A 7 19.19 -45.70 50.40
N SER A 8 18.66 -46.21 49.27
CA SER A 8 17.25 -46.53 48.92
C SER A 8 16.04 -45.70 49.42
N TRP A 9 15.13 -45.37 48.50
CA TRP A 9 13.87 -46.13 48.27
C TRP A 9 13.36 -45.84 46.84
N ALA A 10 12.83 -46.86 46.16
CA ALA A 10 12.32 -46.74 44.79
C ALA A 10 10.88 -47.24 44.73
N LEU A 11 10.05 -46.58 43.91
CA LEU A 11 8.68 -47.03 43.63
C LEU A 11 8.38 -46.79 42.15
N PHE A 12 8.38 -47.89 41.39
CA PHE A 12 7.93 -47.92 40.00
C PHE A 12 6.40 -47.78 39.95
N LEU A 13 5.90 -46.81 39.20
CA LEU A 13 4.55 -46.85 38.64
C LEU A 13 4.63 -46.42 37.17
N GLY A 14 4.49 -47.40 36.28
CA GLY A 14 4.41 -47.13 34.84
C GLY A 14 3.06 -46.52 34.51
N LEU A 15 3.05 -45.29 33.99
CA LEU A 15 1.87 -44.72 33.37
C LEU A 15 1.78 -45.20 31.92
N SER A 16 0.78 -46.04 31.68
CA SER A 16 0.40 -46.43 30.32
C SER A 16 -0.12 -45.20 29.58
N VAL A 17 0.48 -44.88 28.44
CA VAL A 17 -0.06 -43.88 27.53
C VAL A 17 -1.35 -44.42 26.94
N TRP A 18 -2.47 -44.03 27.52
CA TRP A 18 -3.75 -44.08 26.82
C TRP A 18 -3.77 -42.88 25.87
N ALA A 19 -3.87 -43.16 24.57
CA ALA A 19 -4.18 -42.14 23.60
C ALA A 19 -5.65 -41.75 23.80
N ASP A 20 -5.89 -40.62 24.45
CA ASP A 20 -7.24 -40.04 24.49
C ASP A 20 -7.63 -39.63 23.07
N SER A 21 -8.55 -40.40 22.48
CA SER A 21 -9.20 -40.04 21.23
C SER A 21 -10.25 -38.98 21.52
N ASP A 22 -9.78 -37.75 21.73
CA ASP A 22 -10.61 -36.66 22.21
C ASP A 22 -11.74 -36.37 21.21
N SER A 23 -12.97 -36.69 21.61
CA SER A 23 -14.12 -36.66 20.72
C SER A 23 -14.55 -35.22 20.47
N ASN A 24 -14.40 -34.76 19.22
CA ASN A 24 -14.80 -33.45 18.71
C ASN A 24 -16.10 -32.90 19.33
N ASN A 25 -15.95 -32.07 20.36
CA ASN A 25 -17.05 -31.29 20.92
C ASN A 25 -16.92 -29.88 20.35
N GLY A 26 -17.85 -29.50 19.47
CA GLY A 26 -17.65 -28.52 18.38
C GLY A 26 -17.43 -27.06 18.75
N LYS A 27 -16.37 -26.74 19.50
CA LYS A 27 -15.73 -25.42 19.48
C LYS A 27 -14.99 -25.26 18.16
N VAL A 28 -15.25 -24.18 17.44
CA VAL A 28 -14.46 -23.81 16.25
C VAL A 28 -13.04 -23.52 16.72
N GLN A 29 -12.07 -24.34 16.32
CA GLN A 29 -10.66 -24.04 16.55
C GLN A 29 -10.32 -22.77 15.78
N ILE A 30 -9.92 -21.71 16.51
CA ILE A 30 -9.48 -20.46 15.89
C ILE A 30 -8.12 -20.77 15.23
N PRO A 31 -7.92 -20.44 13.94
CA PRO A 31 -6.63 -20.66 13.31
C PRO A 31 -5.56 -19.80 13.97
N GLU A 32 -4.33 -20.29 14.00
CA GLU A 32 -3.22 -19.65 14.70
C GLU A 32 -2.18 -19.08 13.72
N PHE A 33 -1.33 -18.20 14.23
CA PHE A 33 -0.14 -17.67 13.56
C PHE A 33 1.01 -17.40 14.52
N TYR A 34 2.21 -17.28 13.96
CA TYR A 34 3.41 -16.83 14.65
C TYR A 34 4.18 -15.82 13.77
N ASN A 35 5.09 -15.06 14.38
CA ASN A 35 6.00 -14.18 13.64
C ASN A 35 7.12 -15.01 13.01
N SER A 36 7.06 -15.17 11.68
CA SER A 36 7.88 -16.16 10.97
C SER A 36 9.30 -15.68 10.63
N ALA A 37 9.59 -14.39 10.74
CA ALA A 37 10.87 -13.76 10.38
C ALA A 37 11.39 -14.14 8.97
N ARG A 38 10.46 -14.33 8.02
CA ARG A 38 10.74 -14.78 6.64
C ARG A 38 10.99 -13.63 5.66
N HIS A 39 10.39 -12.46 5.89
CA HIS A 39 10.44 -11.34 4.96
C HIS A 39 11.34 -10.25 5.53
N ALA A 40 12.47 -10.00 4.85
CA ALA A 40 13.39 -8.93 5.18
C ALA A 40 12.66 -7.59 5.10
N ALA A 41 12.54 -6.89 6.23
CA ALA A 41 11.83 -5.64 6.30
C ALA A 41 12.39 -4.78 7.40
N ALA A 42 12.54 -3.51 7.07
CA ALA A 42 13.00 -2.45 7.94
C ALA A 42 11.97 -1.34 7.88
N ASP A 43 11.68 -0.81 9.07
CA ASP A 43 10.87 0.40 9.24
C ASP A 43 9.45 0.26 8.62
N PRO A 44 8.70 -0.83 8.90
CA PRO A 44 7.46 -1.12 8.19
C PRO A 44 6.27 -0.22 8.58
N TYR A 45 5.82 0.61 7.63
CA TYR A 45 4.54 1.30 7.72
C TYR A 45 3.41 0.46 7.12
N VAL A 46 2.31 0.23 7.85
CA VAL A 46 1.18 -0.59 7.41
C VAL A 46 -0.11 0.21 7.23
N LEU A 47 -0.68 0.12 6.03
CA LEU A 47 -1.97 0.66 5.67
C LEU A 47 -3.01 -0.48 5.54
N TYR A 48 -4.22 -0.30 6.07
CA TYR A 48 -5.37 -1.17 5.76
C TYR A 48 -6.22 -0.56 4.64
N ASP A 49 -6.52 -1.36 3.61
CA ASP A 49 -7.39 -0.98 2.50
C ASP A 49 -8.72 -1.74 2.62
N TRP A 50 -9.78 -1.05 3.06
CA TRP A 50 -11.07 -1.68 3.33
C TRP A 50 -11.75 -2.25 2.07
N GLU A 51 -11.46 -1.73 0.88
CA GLU A 51 -12.06 -2.17 -0.39
C GLU A 51 -11.57 -3.56 -0.82
N SER A 52 -10.25 -3.80 -0.74
CA SER A 52 -9.63 -5.10 -1.02
C SER A 52 -9.61 -6.03 0.20
N GLY A 53 -9.77 -5.46 1.40
CA GLY A 53 -9.59 -6.12 2.69
C GLY A 53 -8.13 -6.46 3.02
N GLN A 54 -7.17 -5.96 2.23
CA GLN A 54 -5.74 -6.26 2.37
C GLN A 54 -5.03 -5.21 3.25
N TYR A 55 -3.93 -5.63 3.86
CA TYR A 55 -2.92 -4.77 4.46
C TYR A 55 -1.75 -4.60 3.49
N TYR A 56 -1.22 -3.40 3.39
CA TYR A 56 -0.05 -3.05 2.60
C TYR A 56 1.03 -2.50 3.53
N ALA A 57 2.15 -3.21 3.65
CA ALA A 57 3.31 -2.77 4.41
C ALA A 57 4.39 -2.25 3.46
N TYR A 58 4.88 -1.04 3.70
CA TYR A 58 5.97 -0.41 2.95
C TYR A 58 7.23 -0.44 3.83
N SER A 59 8.38 -0.76 3.26
CA SER A 59 9.61 -1.02 4.03
C SER A 59 10.86 -0.49 3.33
N THR A 60 11.81 0.02 4.12
CA THR A 60 13.16 0.42 3.70
C THR A 60 13.91 -0.73 3.01
N GLU A 61 13.77 -1.95 3.55
CA GLU A 61 14.48 -3.14 3.07
C GLU A 61 13.54 -4.11 2.34
N GLY A 62 14.12 -4.98 1.52
CA GLY A 62 13.42 -6.13 0.92
C GLY A 62 12.85 -5.92 -0.48
N ALA A 63 13.14 -4.80 -1.16
CA ALA A 63 12.71 -4.54 -2.55
C ALA A 63 13.29 -5.56 -3.56
N ASP A 64 12.78 -5.63 -4.78
CA ASP A 64 13.50 -6.30 -5.89
C ASP A 64 14.61 -5.39 -6.43
N ASP A 65 15.68 -5.98 -6.98
CA ASP A 65 16.82 -5.27 -7.58
C ASP A 65 16.38 -4.11 -8.49
N GLY A 66 16.94 -2.92 -8.24
CA GLY A 66 16.64 -1.70 -8.99
C GLY A 66 15.42 -0.91 -8.49
N TYR A 67 14.86 -1.24 -7.33
CA TYR A 67 13.87 -0.43 -6.60
C TYR A 67 14.39 -0.06 -5.21
N HIS A 68 13.89 1.06 -4.67
CA HIS A 68 14.32 1.57 -3.36
C HIS A 68 13.59 0.88 -2.19
N PHE A 69 12.26 0.75 -2.25
CA PHE A 69 11.45 0.29 -1.11
C PHE A 69 10.62 -0.95 -1.43
N ALA A 70 10.43 -1.84 -0.46
CA ALA A 70 9.57 -3.01 -0.60
C ALA A 70 8.09 -2.66 -0.42
N ILE A 71 7.22 -3.50 -0.99
CA ILE A 71 5.81 -3.59 -0.61
C ILE A 71 5.51 -5.04 -0.23
N TYR A 72 4.96 -5.26 0.94
CA TYR A 72 4.39 -6.53 1.38
C TYR A 72 2.88 -6.41 1.48
N VAL A 73 2.16 -7.49 1.16
CA VAL A 73 0.69 -7.49 1.19
C VAL A 73 0.18 -8.69 1.97
N SER A 74 -0.74 -8.47 2.91
CA SER A 74 -1.29 -9.51 3.79
C SER A 74 -2.82 -9.45 3.87
N PRO A 75 -3.53 -10.59 3.90
CA PRO A 75 -4.97 -10.63 4.14
C PRO A 75 -5.35 -10.68 5.63
N ASP A 76 -4.36 -10.81 6.53
CA ASP A 76 -4.59 -11.15 7.94
C ASP A 76 -3.52 -10.67 8.94
N LEU A 77 -2.61 -9.75 8.54
CA LEU A 77 -1.44 -9.28 9.31
C LEU A 77 -0.41 -10.36 9.72
N SER A 78 -0.59 -11.61 9.29
CA SER A 78 0.27 -12.75 9.62
C SER A 78 1.02 -13.26 8.39
N THR A 79 0.27 -13.67 7.36
CA THR A 79 0.83 -14.10 6.10
C THR A 79 1.09 -12.87 5.27
N TRP A 80 2.34 -12.45 5.21
CA TRP A 80 2.81 -11.45 4.27
C TRP A 80 3.25 -12.15 2.99
N ARG A 81 3.05 -11.49 1.84
CA ARG A 81 3.72 -11.85 0.58
C ARG A 81 4.46 -10.65 0.06
N LYS A 82 5.62 -10.84 -0.57
CA LYS A 82 6.31 -9.76 -1.27
C LYS A 82 5.56 -9.41 -2.55
N HIS A 83 5.23 -8.15 -2.76
CA HIS A 83 4.78 -7.68 -4.07
C HIS A 83 6.00 -7.54 -5.00
N PRO A 84 5.93 -8.01 -6.26
CA PRO A 84 7.04 -7.87 -7.21
C PRO A 84 7.44 -6.41 -7.46
N GLY A 85 8.73 -6.16 -7.67
CA GLY A 85 9.30 -4.81 -7.81
C GLY A 85 9.49 -4.11 -6.48
N GLY A 86 8.99 -2.87 -6.40
CA GLY A 86 9.06 -2.02 -5.22
C GLY A 86 8.50 -0.63 -5.49
N VAL A 87 8.56 0.26 -4.50
CA VAL A 87 8.27 1.69 -4.67
C VAL A 87 9.54 2.43 -5.06
N LEU A 88 9.40 3.32 -6.05
CA LEU A 88 10.45 4.10 -6.71
C LEU A 88 11.60 3.26 -7.31
N LYS A 89 11.85 3.48 -8.60
CA LYS A 89 13.00 2.88 -9.29
C LYS A 89 14.27 3.59 -8.84
N ALA A 90 15.33 2.83 -8.56
CA ALA A 90 16.63 3.37 -8.16
C ALA A 90 17.14 4.42 -9.17
N CYS A 91 17.60 5.57 -8.68
CA CYS A 91 18.17 6.60 -9.55
C CYS A 91 19.60 6.29 -10.00
N TYR A 92 20.40 5.61 -9.18
CA TYR A 92 21.80 5.35 -9.45
C TYR A 92 22.11 3.85 -9.35
N ASP A 93 23.11 3.39 -10.10
CA ASP A 93 23.73 2.07 -9.88
C ASP A 93 24.85 2.15 -8.83
N ASP A 94 25.45 1.00 -8.48
CA ASP A 94 26.54 0.91 -7.48
C ASP A 94 27.80 1.73 -7.86
N GLN A 95 27.89 2.25 -9.08
CA GLN A 95 28.95 3.14 -9.55
C GLN A 95 28.52 4.62 -9.60
N MET A 96 27.40 4.97 -8.95
CA MET A 96 26.77 6.29 -8.94
C MET A 96 26.39 6.83 -10.33
N LYS A 97 26.24 5.95 -11.33
CA LYS A 97 25.79 6.35 -12.67
C LYS A 97 24.27 6.33 -12.72
N GLN A 98 23.69 7.41 -13.27
CA GLN A 98 22.25 7.57 -13.33
C GLN A 98 21.58 6.50 -14.22
N ILE A 99 20.54 5.88 -13.69
CA ILE A 99 19.67 4.90 -14.33
C ILE A 99 18.52 5.64 -15.01
N ASP A 100 18.38 5.38 -16.31
CA ASP A 100 17.27 5.84 -17.14
C ASP A 100 15.89 5.49 -16.53
N GLY A 101 15.04 6.50 -16.31
CA GLY A 101 13.74 6.39 -15.63
C GLY A 101 13.80 6.19 -14.11
N GLY A 102 14.97 6.39 -13.49
CA GLY A 102 15.14 6.37 -12.03
C GLY A 102 14.51 7.57 -11.32
N GLN A 103 14.21 7.41 -10.02
CA GLN A 103 13.50 8.38 -9.19
C GLN A 103 14.22 8.63 -7.85
N ALA A 104 13.87 9.72 -7.17
CA ALA A 104 14.56 10.25 -6.00
C ALA A 104 16.03 10.66 -6.30
N CYS A 105 16.27 11.25 -7.47
CA CYS A 105 17.62 11.55 -7.96
C CYS A 105 18.35 12.69 -7.22
N TRP A 106 17.62 13.45 -6.40
CA TRP A 106 18.17 14.41 -5.44
C TRP A 106 18.80 13.72 -4.21
N ALA A 107 18.39 12.47 -3.91
CA ALA A 107 19.00 11.64 -2.90
C ALA A 107 20.14 10.82 -3.52
N ARG A 108 21.32 10.82 -2.89
CA ARG A 108 22.42 9.94 -3.28
C ARG A 108 22.12 8.50 -2.84
N ASP A 109 21.68 8.37 -1.60
CA ASP A 109 21.49 7.14 -0.86
C ASP A 109 20.50 7.41 0.30
N TRP A 110 20.34 6.44 1.20
CA TRP A 110 19.55 6.56 2.44
C TRP A 110 18.05 6.76 2.20
N GLN A 111 17.53 6.10 1.17
CA GLN A 111 16.11 5.98 0.88
C GLN A 111 15.44 5.13 1.97
N TRP A 112 14.94 5.78 3.03
CA TRP A 112 14.57 5.13 4.30
C TRP A 112 13.15 5.49 4.78
N ALA A 113 12.64 4.66 5.70
CA ALA A 113 11.45 4.85 6.52
C ALA A 113 10.21 5.34 5.73
N PRO A 114 9.67 4.52 4.82
CA PRO A 114 8.56 4.94 3.98
C PRO A 114 7.21 4.86 4.70
N GLU A 115 6.41 5.92 4.61
CA GLU A 115 5.01 5.93 5.08
C GLU A 115 4.03 6.27 3.95
N THR A 116 2.83 5.69 3.95
CA THR A 116 1.87 5.84 2.83
C THR A 116 0.45 6.18 3.27
N TYR A 117 -0.04 7.33 2.80
CA TYR A 117 -1.32 7.92 3.18
C TYR A 117 -2.32 7.91 2.04
N TYR A 118 -3.59 7.55 2.28
CA TYR A 118 -4.62 7.45 1.25
C TYR A 118 -5.71 8.52 1.43
N ASN A 119 -5.81 9.45 0.49
CA ASN A 119 -6.90 10.42 0.50
C ASN A 119 -8.13 9.83 -0.20
N GLU A 120 -9.13 9.42 0.59
CA GLU A 120 -10.39 8.87 0.08
C GLU A 120 -11.20 9.84 -0.79
N LYS A 121 -11.04 11.16 -0.62
CA LYS A 121 -11.76 12.17 -1.41
C LYS A 121 -11.19 12.27 -2.82
N THR A 122 -9.87 12.34 -2.94
CA THR A 122 -9.19 12.54 -4.23
C THR A 122 -8.85 11.21 -4.91
N GLY A 123 -8.72 10.12 -4.16
CA GLY A 123 -8.33 8.79 -4.64
C GLY A 123 -6.82 8.67 -4.93
N TRP A 124 -5.99 9.35 -4.14
CA TRP A 124 -4.52 9.33 -4.26
C TRP A 124 -3.87 8.72 -3.03
N TYR A 125 -2.82 7.93 -3.25
CA TYR A 125 -1.85 7.52 -2.25
C TYR A 125 -0.67 8.48 -2.30
N PHE A 126 -0.24 8.99 -1.15
CA PHE A 126 0.94 9.81 -0.96
C PHE A 126 1.96 8.99 -0.16
N PHE A 127 3.10 8.70 -0.78
CA PHE A 127 4.22 7.93 -0.26
C PHE A 127 5.32 8.90 0.15
N PHE A 128 5.55 9.05 1.45
CA PHE A 128 6.63 9.86 2.01
C PHE A 128 7.82 8.97 2.37
N PHE A 129 9.02 9.50 2.24
CA PHE A 129 10.27 8.79 2.53
C PHE A 129 11.40 9.76 2.86
N ALA A 130 12.44 9.30 3.53
CA ALA A 130 13.68 10.05 3.74
C ALA A 130 14.72 9.76 2.65
N GLY A 131 15.65 10.68 2.43
CA GLY A 131 16.80 10.51 1.53
C GLY A 131 17.95 11.46 1.88
N ARG A 132 19.20 11.00 1.79
CA ARG A 132 20.37 11.85 2.01
C ARG A 132 20.73 12.61 0.74
N LEU A 133 20.78 13.93 0.81
CA LEU A 133 21.10 14.79 -0.34
C LEU A 133 22.43 14.41 -0.97
N ARG A 134 22.53 14.62 -2.29
CA ARG A 134 23.83 14.66 -2.97
C ARG A 134 24.71 15.79 -2.44
N GLU A 135 26.02 15.61 -2.52
CA GLU A 135 27.02 16.55 -1.99
C GLU A 135 26.94 17.94 -2.65
N ASP A 136 26.58 18.00 -3.94
CA ASP A 136 26.41 19.26 -4.68
C ASP A 136 25.21 20.08 -4.18
N MET A 137 24.23 19.46 -3.52
CA MET A 137 23.03 20.11 -3.00
C MET A 137 23.14 20.49 -1.51
N ALA A 138 24.08 19.90 -0.77
CA ALA A 138 24.13 19.97 0.69
C ALA A 138 24.22 21.41 1.24
N LYS A 139 25.09 22.25 0.65
CA LYS A 139 25.30 23.63 1.10
C LYS A 139 24.07 24.52 0.96
N ASP A 140 23.27 24.29 -0.07
CA ASP A 140 22.07 25.09 -0.39
C ASP A 140 20.82 24.61 0.37
N HIS A 141 20.97 23.58 1.21
CA HIS A 141 19.92 23.10 2.11
C HIS A 141 20.32 23.15 3.59
N PHE A 142 21.61 23.01 3.91
CA PHE A 142 22.14 22.90 5.28
C PHE A 142 23.34 23.82 5.56
N ARG A 143 23.51 24.89 4.77
CA ARG A 143 24.59 25.92 4.85
C ARG A 143 25.99 25.42 4.49
N TYR A 144 26.30 24.14 4.70
CA TYR A 144 27.67 23.60 4.58
C TYR A 144 27.74 22.49 3.52
N SER A 145 28.70 22.55 2.59
CA SER A 145 28.80 21.55 1.50
C SER A 145 29.25 20.17 1.96
N LYS A 146 29.84 20.09 3.15
CA LYS A 146 30.20 18.86 3.87
C LYS A 146 29.46 18.78 5.20
N PHE A 147 28.19 19.17 5.20
CA PHE A 147 27.30 18.87 6.32
C PHE A 147 27.30 17.35 6.58
N GLU A 148 27.45 16.93 7.83
CA GLU A 148 27.38 15.51 8.19
C GLU A 148 25.93 15.05 8.02
N GLU A 149 25.69 14.25 6.98
CA GLU A 149 24.43 13.56 6.71
C GLU A 149 23.20 14.47 6.48
N PRO A 150 23.20 15.20 5.35
CA PRO A 150 22.14 16.14 5.00
C PRO A 150 20.87 15.41 4.51
N SER A 151 20.11 14.80 5.42
CA SER A 151 18.85 14.10 5.11
C SER A 151 17.67 15.05 4.96
N LYS A 152 16.86 14.81 3.93
CA LYS A 152 15.59 15.50 3.63
C LYS A 152 14.49 14.46 3.36
N LEU A 153 13.24 14.92 3.35
CA LEU A 153 12.07 14.11 3.05
C LEU A 153 11.61 14.33 1.60
N GLY A 154 11.17 13.28 0.93
CA GLY A 154 10.57 13.30 -0.40
C GLY A 154 9.12 12.79 -0.41
N VAL A 155 8.45 12.96 -1.56
CA VAL A 155 7.09 12.46 -1.76
C VAL A 155 6.87 11.90 -3.17
N ALA A 156 6.12 10.81 -3.26
CA ALA A 156 5.64 10.23 -4.50
C ALA A 156 4.15 9.88 -4.41
N VAL A 157 3.47 9.77 -5.55
CA VAL A 157 2.01 9.60 -5.60
C VAL A 157 1.57 8.47 -6.52
N SER A 158 0.46 7.83 -6.19
CA SER A 158 -0.11 6.71 -6.96
C SER A 158 -1.65 6.63 -6.85
N ARG A 159 -2.30 6.03 -7.85
CA ARG A 159 -3.74 5.67 -7.83
C ARG A 159 -4.02 4.30 -7.19
N SER A 160 -2.99 3.51 -6.94
CA SER A 160 -3.04 2.16 -6.35
C SER A 160 -2.05 2.03 -5.20
N PRO A 161 -2.36 1.29 -4.12
CA PRO A 161 -1.41 1.06 -3.02
C PRO A 161 -0.13 0.34 -3.48
N THR A 162 -0.16 -0.39 -4.60
CA THR A 162 1.00 -1.10 -5.18
C THR A 162 1.75 -0.31 -6.26
N GLY A 163 1.40 0.95 -6.48
CA GLY A 163 2.02 1.80 -7.48
C GLY A 163 1.40 1.66 -8.89
N PRO A 164 2.12 2.07 -9.96
CA PRO A 164 3.45 2.68 -9.93
C PRO A 164 3.41 4.07 -9.29
N PHE A 165 4.23 4.27 -8.27
CA PHE A 165 4.42 5.59 -7.65
C PHE A 165 5.35 6.47 -8.51
N LYS A 166 5.04 7.76 -8.54
CA LYS A 166 5.81 8.79 -9.25
C LYS A 166 6.07 9.96 -8.32
N GLU A 167 7.30 10.47 -8.27
CA GLU A 167 7.59 11.75 -7.61
C GLU A 167 6.67 12.86 -8.14
N ILE A 168 6.18 13.75 -7.27
CA ILE A 168 5.41 14.93 -7.68
C ILE A 168 6.35 15.89 -8.45
N ARG A 169 7.53 16.13 -7.89
CA ARG A 169 8.71 16.74 -8.52
C ARG A 169 9.96 16.01 -8.01
N SER A 170 11.03 15.92 -8.81
CA SER A 170 12.26 15.21 -8.39
C SER A 170 13.15 16.11 -7.51
N GLU A 171 12.60 16.52 -6.37
CA GLU A 171 13.22 17.34 -5.33
C GLU A 171 12.62 16.97 -3.96
N PRO A 172 13.31 17.26 -2.84
CA PRO A 172 12.72 17.08 -1.52
C PRO A 172 11.61 18.10 -1.23
N ILE A 173 10.77 17.82 -0.22
CA ILE A 173 9.70 18.72 0.21
C ILE A 173 10.23 20.05 0.76
N GLY A 174 9.38 21.08 0.72
CA GLY A 174 9.67 22.40 1.27
C GLY A 174 9.67 22.37 2.80
N TYR A 175 10.80 22.02 3.42
CA TYR A 175 10.97 22.16 4.87
C TYR A 175 12.44 22.35 5.24
N TYR A 176 12.78 23.48 5.87
CA TYR A 176 14.13 23.91 6.25
C TYR A 176 14.17 24.28 7.73
N PRO A 177 13.92 23.32 8.65
CA PRO A 177 13.89 23.59 10.07
C PRO A 177 15.24 24.12 10.56
N PHE A 178 15.19 25.22 11.29
CA PHE A 178 16.38 25.93 11.77
C PHE A 178 16.29 26.19 13.26
N ASP A 179 17.33 25.82 14.02
CA ASP A 179 17.46 26.15 15.43
C ASP A 179 18.36 27.38 15.58
N PRO A 180 17.83 28.58 15.91
CA PRO A 180 18.62 29.80 16.10
C PRO A 180 19.40 29.81 17.42
N ASP A 181 19.02 28.98 18.41
CA ASP A 181 19.56 29.01 19.76
C ASP A 181 20.63 27.92 20.01
N TYR A 182 20.63 26.86 19.21
CA TYR A 182 21.61 25.79 19.28
C TYR A 182 23.04 26.29 19.04
N HIS A 183 23.94 26.01 19.97
CA HIS A 183 25.37 26.22 19.84
C HIS A 183 25.98 25.10 18.95
N ASP A 184 26.40 25.42 17.73
CA ASP A 184 26.93 24.44 16.77
C ASP A 184 28.38 24.04 17.13
N VAL A 185 28.54 23.25 18.19
CA VAL A 185 29.86 22.85 18.74
C VAL A 185 30.76 22.14 17.73
N ASN A 186 30.18 21.54 16.69
CA ASN A 186 30.90 20.98 15.54
C ASN A 186 31.89 21.99 14.91
N LEU A 187 31.55 23.29 14.95
CA LEU A 187 32.38 24.40 14.48
C LEU A 187 33.59 24.71 15.39
N ILE A 188 33.72 24.06 16.54
CA ILE A 188 34.86 24.21 17.48
C ILE A 188 35.46 22.87 17.96
N MET A 189 34.94 21.74 17.45
CA MET A 189 35.45 20.37 17.71
C MET A 189 36.79 20.09 17.00
N ASP A 190 37.26 18.85 17.03
CA ASP A 190 38.39 18.41 16.19
C ASP A 190 38.00 18.18 14.71
N GLU A 191 39.00 18.07 13.82
CA GLU A 191 38.82 17.83 12.38
C GLU A 191 38.13 16.49 12.06
N LYS A 192 38.13 15.55 13.00
CA LYS A 192 37.46 14.25 12.86
C LYS A 192 35.99 14.31 13.30
N GLN A 193 35.59 15.39 13.96
CA GLN A 193 34.28 15.57 14.61
C GLN A 193 33.98 14.46 15.64
N MET A 194 35.00 13.82 16.23
CA MET A 194 34.81 12.66 17.12
C MET A 194 34.76 13.04 18.60
N LEU A 195 35.41 14.13 19.00
CA LEU A 195 35.45 14.61 20.38
C LEU A 195 34.76 15.97 20.52
N PRO A 196 33.66 16.07 21.30
CA PRO A 196 33.04 17.35 21.65
C PRO A 196 33.92 18.14 22.65
N PRO A 197 33.62 19.43 22.90
CA PRO A 197 34.26 20.20 23.96
C PRO A 197 34.15 19.50 25.32
N LYS A 198 35.12 19.67 26.21
CA LYS A 198 35.18 18.93 27.48
C LYS A 198 34.23 19.46 28.54
N THR A 199 33.79 20.71 28.38
CA THR A 199 32.90 21.38 29.34
C THR A 199 31.77 22.11 28.65
N GLN A 200 30.66 22.29 29.37
CA GLN A 200 29.53 23.08 28.88
C GLN A 200 29.95 24.51 28.49
N GLU A 201 30.81 25.15 29.28
CA GLU A 201 31.27 26.54 29.07
C GLU A 201 32.16 26.70 27.84
N GLU A 202 32.96 25.70 27.47
CA GLU A 202 33.68 25.67 26.19
C GLU A 202 32.70 25.56 25.02
N GLY A 203 31.71 24.66 25.10
CA GLY A 203 30.72 24.48 24.04
C GLY A 203 29.80 25.69 23.84
N LYS A 204 29.47 26.44 24.90
CA LYS A 204 28.76 27.73 24.82
C LYS A 204 29.53 28.82 24.04
N GLN A 205 30.83 28.65 23.79
CA GLN A 205 31.58 29.56 22.90
C GLN A 205 31.35 29.27 21.41
N ALA A 206 30.71 28.15 21.06
CA ALA A 206 30.42 27.83 19.66
C ALA A 206 29.40 28.82 19.07
N PRO A 207 29.53 29.17 17.77
CA PRO A 207 28.54 29.97 17.07
C PRO A 207 27.14 29.35 17.18
N LYS A 208 26.13 30.19 17.41
CA LYS A 208 24.74 29.75 17.40
C LYS A 208 24.22 29.54 15.97
N GLY A 209 23.16 28.74 15.83
CA GLY A 209 22.34 28.66 14.62
C GLY A 209 22.69 27.48 13.71
N THR A 210 21.86 26.42 13.68
CA THR A 210 22.05 25.26 12.80
C THR A 210 20.77 24.83 12.07
N TYR A 211 20.93 24.21 10.89
CA TYR A 211 19.82 23.55 10.18
C TYR A 211 19.66 22.11 10.65
N ILE A 212 18.43 21.63 10.73
CA ILE A 212 18.10 20.30 11.27
C ILE A 212 17.88 19.29 10.13
N PRO A 213 18.69 18.22 10.01
CA PRO A 213 18.42 17.13 9.07
C PRO A 213 17.28 16.25 9.60
N THR A 214 16.47 15.71 8.69
CA THR A 214 15.19 15.05 9.01
C THR A 214 15.03 13.71 8.29
N ILE A 215 14.66 12.66 9.02
CA ILE A 215 14.26 11.33 8.55
C ILE A 215 12.93 10.89 9.20
N ASP A 216 12.44 9.69 8.90
CA ASP A 216 11.24 9.07 9.49
C ASP A 216 10.00 9.99 9.45
N PRO A 217 9.45 10.28 8.26
CA PRO A 217 8.26 11.11 8.13
C PRO A 217 7.03 10.43 8.74
N ASN A 218 6.38 11.04 9.72
CA ASN A 218 5.08 10.59 10.22
C ASN A 218 4.01 11.69 10.09
N ILE A 219 3.00 11.45 9.23
CA ILE A 219 1.97 12.44 8.88
C ILE A 219 0.68 12.17 9.67
N PHE A 220 0.40 13.02 10.65
CA PHE A 220 -0.79 12.90 11.48
C PHE A 220 -1.91 13.83 11.01
N PHE A 221 -3.10 13.27 10.76
CA PHE A 221 -4.31 14.00 10.35
C PHE A 221 -5.26 14.11 11.55
N ASP A 222 -5.48 15.33 12.06
CA ASP A 222 -6.35 15.56 13.22
C ASP A 222 -7.83 15.78 12.81
N LYS A 223 -8.74 15.69 13.78
CA LYS A 223 -10.20 15.82 13.61
C LYS A 223 -10.66 17.23 13.24
N ASP A 224 -9.84 18.25 13.45
CA ASP A 224 -10.10 19.63 13.00
C ASP A 224 -9.67 19.87 11.55
N GLY A 225 -9.04 18.88 10.89
CA GLY A 225 -8.56 18.98 9.53
C GLY A 225 -7.13 19.53 9.40
N ARG A 226 -6.43 19.83 10.50
CA ARG A 226 -4.99 20.13 10.45
C ARG A 226 -4.17 18.87 10.16
N ILE A 227 -2.99 19.08 9.59
CA ILE A 227 -2.04 18.04 9.24
C ILE A 227 -0.72 18.40 9.94
N TYR A 228 -0.08 17.42 10.56
CA TYR A 228 1.19 17.60 11.28
C TYR A 228 2.23 16.62 10.76
N LEU A 229 3.42 17.11 10.45
CA LEU A 229 4.59 16.29 10.12
C LEU A 229 5.42 16.13 11.39
N TYR A 230 5.42 14.93 11.96
CA TYR A 230 6.44 14.48 12.90
C TYR A 230 7.63 13.93 12.11
N THR A 231 8.84 14.14 12.61
CA THR A 231 10.06 13.63 11.96
C THR A 231 11.17 13.47 12.98
N SER A 232 11.97 12.43 12.81
CA SER A 232 13.23 12.26 13.53
C SER A 232 14.25 13.26 13.03
N ARG A 233 14.73 14.14 13.91
CA ARG A 233 16.02 14.83 13.75
C ARG A 233 17.12 13.78 13.89
N ASN A 234 17.97 13.65 12.88
CA ASN A 234 19.12 12.75 12.95
C ASN A 234 20.07 13.19 14.09
N ALA A 235 20.72 12.22 14.75
CA ALA A 235 21.68 12.49 15.83
C ALA A 235 22.85 13.39 15.41
N TYR A 236 23.33 13.18 14.19
CA TYR A 236 24.54 13.76 13.63
C TYR A 236 24.55 15.29 13.75
N ARG A 237 25.64 15.82 14.31
CA ARG A 237 25.82 17.25 14.66
C ARG A 237 24.90 17.77 15.77
N ASN A 238 24.03 16.96 16.37
CA ASN A 238 23.17 17.32 17.51
C ASN A 238 23.80 16.91 18.86
N TRP A 239 24.93 17.53 19.19
CA TRP A 239 25.58 17.42 20.49
C TRP A 239 24.82 18.21 21.56
N ASN A 240 24.26 17.52 22.53
CA ASN A 240 23.58 18.10 23.67
C ASN A 240 24.39 17.83 24.94
N TRP A 241 24.43 18.78 25.86
CA TRP A 241 25.11 18.58 27.14
C TRP A 241 24.20 17.85 28.11
N ASP A 242 24.66 16.69 28.59
CA ASP A 242 23.98 15.91 29.62
C ASP A 242 24.52 16.33 31.01
N ASP A 243 23.73 17.09 31.77
CA ASP A 243 24.13 17.57 33.11
C ASP A 243 24.35 16.45 34.13
N LYS A 244 23.76 15.26 33.92
CA LYS A 244 23.90 14.11 34.83
C LYS A 244 25.19 13.34 34.54
N LEU A 245 25.53 13.18 33.25
CA LEU A 245 26.77 12.52 32.82
C LEU A 245 27.98 13.47 32.81
N GLY A 246 27.76 14.79 32.79
CA GLY A 246 28.81 15.81 32.76
C GLY A 246 29.60 15.83 31.45
N LYS A 247 28.96 15.47 30.33
CA LYS A 247 29.56 15.41 28.99
C LYS A 247 28.53 15.68 27.89
N TYR A 248 29.02 15.95 26.67
CA TYR A 248 28.17 16.02 25.48
C TYR A 248 27.86 14.63 24.92
N ILE A 249 26.60 14.42 24.53
CA ILE A 249 26.09 13.24 23.81
C ILE A 249 25.54 13.70 22.46
N GLU A 250 25.75 12.93 21.38
CA GLU A 250 25.15 13.21 20.08
C GLU A 250 23.78 12.50 19.96
N GLU A 251 22.67 13.24 19.81
CA GLU A 251 21.32 12.74 20.10
C GLU A 251 20.31 12.87 18.94
N SER A 252 19.64 11.79 18.51
CA SER A 252 18.41 11.93 17.71
C SER A 252 17.25 12.37 18.61
N ASN A 253 16.38 13.23 18.09
CA ASN A 253 15.17 13.73 18.76
C ASN A 253 13.99 13.64 17.77
N ILE A 254 12.74 13.65 18.24
CA ILE A 254 11.57 13.81 17.36
C ILE A 254 11.07 15.24 17.45
N ILE A 255 10.83 15.85 16.30
CA ILE A 255 10.27 17.20 16.15
C ILE A 255 8.95 17.16 15.37
N VAL A 256 8.15 18.23 15.45
CA VAL A 256 6.89 18.39 14.71
C VAL A 256 6.73 19.79 14.13
N VAL A 257 6.04 19.88 13.00
CA VAL A 257 5.59 21.12 12.35
C VAL A 257 4.16 20.95 11.80
N GLU A 258 3.36 22.01 11.77
CA GLU A 258 2.06 22.01 11.07
C GLU A 258 2.30 22.11 9.56
N MET A 259 1.59 21.33 8.75
CA MET A 259 1.69 21.34 7.30
C MET A 259 0.58 22.19 6.67
N ASP A 260 0.87 22.75 5.49
CA ASP A 260 -0.20 23.29 4.65
C ASP A 260 -1.14 22.16 4.19
N ARG A 261 -2.39 22.49 3.85
CA ARG A 261 -3.42 21.50 3.49
C ARG A 261 -3.60 21.34 1.97
N ALA A 262 -3.14 22.28 1.15
CA ALA A 262 -3.41 22.33 -0.28
C ALA A 262 -2.92 21.09 -1.04
N TRP A 263 -1.76 20.53 -0.66
CA TRP A 263 -1.22 19.31 -1.29
C TRP A 263 -2.08 18.08 -1.06
N TRP A 264 -2.74 17.97 0.09
CA TRP A 264 -3.62 16.85 0.41
C TRP A 264 -4.94 16.97 -0.32
N ASP A 265 -5.54 18.15 -0.33
CA ASP A 265 -6.82 18.41 -0.98
C ASP A 265 -6.70 18.60 -2.51
N ASP A 266 -5.49 18.64 -3.08
CA ASP A 266 -5.22 18.66 -4.53
C ASP A 266 -5.77 17.39 -5.21
N PRO A 267 -6.80 17.50 -6.08
CA PRO A 267 -7.39 16.34 -6.76
C PRO A 267 -6.45 15.64 -7.76
N PHE A 268 -5.26 16.18 -8.01
CA PHE A 268 -4.27 15.69 -8.97
C PHE A 268 -2.95 15.28 -8.32
N ALA A 269 -2.76 15.60 -7.04
CA ALA A 269 -1.53 15.38 -6.30
C ALA A 269 -0.28 15.92 -7.04
N ARG A 270 -0.37 17.19 -7.50
CA ARG A 270 0.68 17.94 -8.22
C ARG A 270 1.33 19.02 -7.36
N THR A 271 0.63 19.45 -6.34
CA THR A 271 1.07 20.40 -5.33
C THR A 271 2.03 19.67 -4.39
N MET A 272 3.27 20.15 -4.30
CA MET A 272 4.24 19.61 -3.35
C MET A 272 3.78 19.89 -1.92
N PRO A 273 3.96 18.95 -0.97
CA PRO A 273 3.84 19.22 0.45
C PRO A 273 4.83 20.32 0.88
N ASP A 274 4.32 21.26 1.67
CA ASP A 274 5.05 22.34 2.31
C ASP A 274 4.48 22.51 3.72
N ILE A 275 5.21 23.22 4.57
CA ILE A 275 4.75 23.54 5.92
C ILE A 275 3.68 24.64 5.90
N ALA A 276 2.94 24.77 6.99
CA ALA A 276 1.97 25.85 7.14
C ALA A 276 2.66 27.21 7.01
N SER A 277 2.02 28.16 6.32
CA SER A 277 2.58 29.52 6.09
C SER A 277 2.94 30.30 7.37
N SER A 278 2.38 29.91 8.52
CA SER A 278 2.72 30.44 9.84
C SER A 278 4.06 29.96 10.41
N GLU A 279 4.63 28.88 9.86
CA GLU A 279 5.90 28.26 10.30
C GLU A 279 7.06 28.60 9.33
N VAL A 280 6.76 29.12 8.14
CA VAL A 280 7.78 29.56 7.16
C VAL A 280 8.58 30.75 7.68
N ASP A 281 9.91 30.65 7.64
CA ASP A 281 10.85 31.73 8.04
C ASP A 281 10.65 32.31 9.46
N VAL A 282 9.95 31.59 10.36
CA VAL A 282 9.71 32.04 11.75
C VAL A 282 11.01 32.37 12.47
N HIS A 283 12.07 31.57 12.28
CA HIS A 283 13.36 31.79 12.91
C HIS A 283 14.29 32.71 12.09
N ALA A 284 13.85 33.26 10.95
CA ALA A 284 14.72 34.08 10.09
C ALA A 284 15.14 35.41 10.73
N ARG A 285 14.36 35.96 11.66
CA ARG A 285 14.66 37.22 12.35
C ARG A 285 15.60 37.06 13.54
N ASP A 286 15.50 35.93 14.24
CA ASP A 286 16.30 35.61 15.42
C ASP A 286 17.57 34.83 15.06
N ALA A 287 17.70 34.42 13.80
CA ALA A 287 18.87 33.71 13.29
C ALA A 287 20.14 34.56 13.39
N PRO A 288 21.18 34.09 14.10
CA PRO A 288 22.46 34.79 14.16
C PRO A 288 23.20 34.74 12.82
N ASP A 289 23.91 35.82 12.50
CA ASP A 289 24.88 35.82 11.41
C ASP A 289 26.03 34.87 11.70
N LEU A 290 26.51 34.18 10.65
CA LEU A 290 27.70 33.35 10.77
C LEU A 290 28.94 34.25 10.97
N PRO A 291 29.79 34.02 11.99
CA PRO A 291 30.96 34.85 12.23
C PRO A 291 31.89 34.92 11.03
N SER A 292 32.40 36.11 10.69
CA SER A 292 33.16 36.36 9.46
C SER A 292 34.48 35.59 9.32
N ASN A 293 34.99 35.01 10.42
CA ASN A 293 36.14 34.11 10.43
C ASN A 293 35.79 32.66 10.04
N ILE A 294 34.51 32.28 10.02
CA ILE A 294 34.03 30.98 9.55
C ILE A 294 33.68 31.12 8.06
N THR A 295 34.71 30.97 7.21
CA THR A 295 34.56 30.92 5.74
C THR A 295 34.60 29.48 5.19
N SER A 296 35.33 28.61 5.88
CA SER A 296 35.32 27.15 5.75
C SER A 296 36.11 26.56 6.91
N TYR A 297 35.47 26.08 7.97
CA TYR A 297 36.16 25.57 9.17
C TYR A 297 35.84 24.09 9.43
N ASN A 298 36.80 23.34 9.98
CA ASN A 298 36.64 21.93 10.39
C ASN A 298 36.05 20.99 9.32
N GLY A 299 36.40 21.21 8.05
CA GLY A 299 35.89 20.36 6.98
C GLY A 299 34.39 20.50 6.71
N THR A 300 33.71 21.57 7.15
CA THR A 300 32.32 21.92 6.75
C THR A 300 32.18 22.27 5.26
N GLY A 301 33.28 22.57 4.58
CA GLY A 301 33.29 22.80 3.13
C GLY A 301 32.89 24.21 2.73
N GLU A 302 32.25 24.35 1.57
CA GLU A 302 31.76 25.64 1.07
C GLU A 302 30.49 26.08 1.81
N ILE A 303 30.34 27.39 1.98
CA ILE A 303 29.13 27.99 2.54
C ILE A 303 28.12 28.25 1.42
N GLY A 304 26.91 27.74 1.60
CA GLY A 304 25.73 28.01 0.77
C GLY A 304 24.68 28.83 1.54
N ASN A 305 23.62 29.20 0.85
CA ASN A 305 22.56 30.06 1.38
C ASN A 305 21.20 29.35 1.30
N PRO A 306 20.85 28.49 2.27
CA PRO A 306 19.54 27.83 2.26
C PRO A 306 18.39 28.83 2.29
N PRO A 307 17.30 28.55 1.57
CA PRO A 307 16.32 29.56 1.17
C PRO A 307 15.43 30.06 2.31
N ARG A 308 15.19 29.25 3.35
CA ARG A 308 14.28 29.55 4.47
C ARG A 308 14.86 29.12 5.81
N LYS A 309 14.36 29.67 6.92
CA LYS A 309 14.66 29.26 8.32
C LYS A 309 13.37 28.97 9.08
N ASP A 310 12.84 27.78 8.82
CA ASP A 310 11.50 27.38 9.21
C ASP A 310 11.39 26.98 10.69
N GLY A 311 10.19 27.18 11.24
CA GLY A 311 9.79 26.80 12.60
C GLY A 311 9.61 25.29 12.78
N TRP A 312 9.73 24.85 14.03
CA TRP A 312 9.60 23.46 14.47
C TRP A 312 9.38 23.41 15.99
N LYS A 313 8.93 22.26 16.52
CA LYS A 313 8.79 22.03 17.97
C LYS A 313 9.32 20.67 18.39
N THR A 314 10.02 20.60 19.51
CA THR A 314 10.45 19.33 20.13
C THR A 314 9.25 18.53 20.63
N VAL A 315 9.25 17.24 20.32
CA VAL A 315 8.23 16.27 20.74
C VAL A 315 8.82 15.25 21.69
N ILE A 316 9.83 14.50 21.23
CA ILE A 316 10.64 13.61 22.09
C ILE A 316 12.08 14.12 22.10
N SER A 317 12.62 14.29 23.30
CA SER A 317 14.07 14.44 23.52
C SER A 317 14.42 13.87 24.89
N TYR A 318 15.70 13.55 25.12
CA TYR A 318 16.15 13.16 26.45
C TYR A 318 16.11 14.33 27.42
N GLY A 319 16.66 15.49 27.04
CA GLY A 319 16.75 16.67 27.93
C GLY A 319 15.40 17.20 28.46
N ALA A 320 14.29 16.97 27.76
CA ALA A 320 12.95 17.37 28.21
C ALA A 320 12.26 16.34 29.14
N ASP A 321 12.62 15.06 29.03
CA ASP A 321 12.05 13.94 29.78
C ASP A 321 13.05 12.75 29.81
N PRO A 322 14.07 12.76 30.70
CA PRO A 322 15.18 11.79 30.67
C PRO A 322 14.77 10.38 31.11
N GLN A 323 15.16 9.33 30.37
CA GLN A 323 14.92 7.92 30.77
C GLN A 323 16.15 7.01 30.57
N GLU A 324 16.54 6.27 31.62
CA GLU A 324 17.80 5.49 31.61
C GLU A 324 17.86 4.37 30.55
N TRP A 325 16.71 3.84 30.10
CA TRP A 325 16.68 2.78 29.08
C TRP A 325 17.12 3.27 27.68
N GLU A 326 17.19 4.59 27.49
CA GLU A 326 17.65 5.26 26.27
C GLU A 326 19.20 5.43 26.26
N ASN A 327 19.88 5.17 27.38
CA ASN A 327 21.30 5.49 27.57
C ASN A 327 22.30 4.40 27.16
N PHE A 328 21.92 3.39 26.37
CA PHE A 328 22.79 2.22 26.15
C PHE A 328 24.16 2.55 25.51
N HIS A 329 24.20 3.62 24.69
CA HIS A 329 25.34 4.01 23.85
C HIS A 329 26.06 5.29 24.31
N VAL A 330 25.74 5.82 25.50
CA VAL A 330 26.33 7.08 25.97
C VAL A 330 27.80 6.99 26.36
N ASP A 331 28.43 5.81 26.28
CA ASP A 331 29.87 5.61 26.50
C ASP A 331 30.55 4.81 25.36
N ASP A 332 29.94 4.80 24.19
CA ASP A 332 30.46 4.07 23.03
C ASP A 332 31.84 4.59 22.59
N TYR A 333 32.20 5.85 22.86
CA TYR A 333 33.53 6.38 22.59
C TYR A 333 34.60 5.65 23.41
N GLU A 334 34.43 5.51 24.73
CA GLU A 334 35.37 4.79 25.58
C GLU A 334 35.36 3.29 25.25
N LYS A 335 34.17 2.68 25.19
CA LYS A 335 33.99 1.24 24.91
C LYS A 335 34.60 0.79 23.58
N ASN A 336 34.68 1.69 22.58
CA ASN A 336 35.19 1.40 21.24
C ASN A 336 36.52 2.13 20.93
N ASN A 337 37.32 2.48 21.94
CA ASN A 337 38.65 3.11 21.79
C ASN A 337 38.66 4.36 20.88
N GLY A 338 37.63 5.18 20.97
CA GLY A 338 37.46 6.42 20.20
C GLY A 338 37.04 6.25 18.73
N THR A 339 36.56 5.06 18.34
CA THR A 339 36.08 4.80 16.96
C THR A 339 34.58 5.02 16.75
N LYS A 340 33.81 5.19 17.84
CA LYS A 340 32.39 5.56 17.82
C LYS A 340 32.20 6.83 18.65
N LYS A 341 31.15 7.61 18.37
CA LYS A 341 30.73 8.77 19.19
C LYS A 341 29.81 8.28 20.32
N ASP A 342 29.84 8.97 21.47
CA ASP A 342 28.82 8.78 22.52
C ASP A 342 27.46 9.28 22.01
N ARG A 343 26.47 8.40 21.94
CA ARG A 343 25.21 8.66 21.23
C ARG A 343 23.95 8.27 21.98
N ARG A 344 22.83 8.89 21.59
CA ARG A 344 21.46 8.55 22.00
C ARG A 344 20.53 8.65 20.80
N TRP A 345 19.49 7.81 20.76
CA TRP A 345 18.49 7.83 19.67
C TRP A 345 17.08 7.95 20.22
N SER A 346 16.24 8.67 19.49
CA SER A 346 14.79 8.74 19.64
C SER A 346 14.21 9.03 18.25
N GLU A 347 13.56 8.03 17.66
CA GLU A 347 13.26 7.98 16.22
C GLU A 347 12.01 7.11 15.91
N GLY A 348 11.67 6.93 14.63
CA GLY A 348 10.60 6.01 14.19
C GLY A 348 9.24 6.25 14.85
N SER A 349 8.75 7.50 14.83
CA SER A 349 7.53 7.88 15.54
C SER A 349 6.23 7.43 14.86
N THR A 350 5.23 7.02 15.64
CA THR A 350 3.83 6.90 15.17
C THR A 350 2.88 7.55 16.15
N VAL A 351 2.03 8.46 15.66
CA VAL A 351 1.05 9.21 16.47
C VAL A 351 -0.38 8.71 16.27
N ILE A 352 -1.07 8.53 17.41
CA ILE A 352 -2.53 8.33 17.46
C ILE A 352 -3.16 9.33 18.42
N ARG A 353 -4.42 9.67 18.17
CA ARG A 353 -5.29 10.47 19.04
C ARG A 353 -6.40 9.58 19.57
N ARG A 354 -6.75 9.77 20.84
CA ARG A 354 -7.96 9.22 21.46
C ARG A 354 -8.71 10.33 22.17
N THR A 355 -10.01 10.11 22.44
CA THR A 355 -10.86 11.09 23.13
C THR A 355 -11.17 10.53 24.52
N ARG A 356 -10.80 11.27 25.56
CA ARG A 356 -11.03 10.89 26.96
C ARG A 356 -12.52 10.87 27.30
N LYS A 357 -12.85 10.26 28.43
CA LYS A 357 -14.21 10.27 29.02
C LYS A 357 -14.74 11.68 29.33
N ASP A 358 -13.86 12.68 29.50
CA ASP A 358 -14.22 14.10 29.67
C ASP A 358 -14.39 14.86 28.34
N GLY A 359 -14.31 14.16 27.20
CA GLY A 359 -14.45 14.73 25.85
C GLY A 359 -13.19 15.37 25.29
N LYS A 360 -12.10 15.50 26.07
CA LYS A 360 -10.85 16.13 25.58
C LYS A 360 -10.00 15.15 24.77
N PRO A 361 -9.20 15.64 23.81
CA PRO A 361 -8.19 14.82 23.16
C PRO A 361 -7.08 14.41 24.14
N THR A 362 -6.45 13.28 23.83
CA THR A 362 -5.11 12.91 24.26
C THR A 362 -4.40 12.31 23.05
N TYR A 363 -3.18 12.77 22.78
CA TYR A 363 -2.30 12.24 21.74
C TYR A 363 -1.35 11.25 22.41
N LEU A 364 -1.14 10.10 21.78
CA LEU A 364 -0.21 9.07 22.19
C LEU A 364 0.77 8.88 21.03
N LEU A 365 2.06 8.90 21.33
CA LEU A 365 3.13 8.73 20.36
C LEU A 365 3.99 7.55 20.79
N THR A 366 4.13 6.53 19.94
CA THR A 366 5.18 5.51 20.08
C THR A 366 6.44 5.98 19.38
N TYR A 367 7.61 5.71 19.96
CA TYR A 367 8.92 6.02 19.37
C TYR A 367 9.92 4.92 19.72
N SER A 368 10.94 4.75 18.90
CA SER A 368 12.05 3.83 19.17
C SER A 368 13.29 4.55 19.69
N ALA A 369 14.09 3.85 20.49
CA ALA A 369 15.34 4.36 21.07
C ALA A 369 16.42 3.27 21.15
N ASN A 370 17.66 3.73 21.40
CA ASN A 370 18.93 3.01 21.18
C ASN A 370 19.24 2.81 19.67
N ASN A 371 20.39 2.22 19.33
CA ASN A 371 20.78 2.00 17.92
C ASN A 371 20.02 0.79 17.34
N TYR A 372 19.49 0.90 16.11
CA TYR A 372 18.80 -0.20 15.40
C TYR A 372 19.67 -1.47 15.21
N GLU A 373 21.01 -1.33 15.17
CA GLU A 373 21.94 -2.46 15.11
C GLU A 373 22.06 -3.21 16.44
N ALA A 374 21.73 -2.56 17.56
CA ALA A 374 21.86 -3.13 18.90
C ALA A 374 20.67 -4.01 19.25
N SER A 375 20.91 -5.08 20.02
CA SER A 375 19.87 -6.04 20.36
C SER A 375 18.74 -5.43 21.20
N ASN A 376 19.04 -4.35 21.93
CA ASN A 376 18.15 -3.64 22.84
C ASN A 376 17.41 -2.43 22.21
N TYR A 377 17.42 -2.28 20.87
CA TYR A 377 16.48 -1.38 20.21
C TYR A 377 15.05 -1.73 20.66
N GLY A 378 14.31 -0.72 21.08
CA GLY A 378 13.04 -0.88 21.80
C GLY A 378 12.11 0.29 21.58
N VAL A 379 10.84 0.14 21.95
CA VAL A 379 9.78 1.15 21.77
C VAL A 379 9.34 1.69 23.12
N GLY A 380 9.39 3.01 23.27
CA GLY A 380 8.70 3.74 24.32
C GLY A 380 7.41 4.37 23.79
N PHE A 381 6.58 4.88 24.69
CA PHE A 381 5.51 5.80 24.33
C PHE A 381 5.49 7.05 25.21
N ALA A 382 4.84 8.08 24.71
CA ALA A 382 4.59 9.34 25.39
C ALA A 382 3.16 9.84 25.13
N THR A 383 2.70 10.78 25.94
CA THR A 383 1.34 11.35 25.86
C THR A 383 1.32 12.87 25.93
N ALA A 384 0.41 13.52 25.20
CA ALA A 384 0.23 14.97 25.15
C ALA A 384 -1.26 15.37 25.12
N GLU A 385 -1.60 16.60 25.53
CA GLU A 385 -2.95 17.18 25.35
C GLU A 385 -3.10 17.96 24.01
N SER A 386 -2.00 18.13 23.27
CA SER A 386 -1.90 18.84 21.99
C SER A 386 -0.99 18.05 21.04
N PRO A 387 -1.23 18.06 19.70
CA PRO A 387 -0.34 17.39 18.76
C PRO A 387 1.07 18.03 18.76
N LEU A 388 1.15 19.33 19.05
CA LEU A 388 2.41 20.07 19.17
C LEU A 388 3.11 19.91 20.53
N GLY A 389 2.64 18.99 21.38
CA GLY A 389 3.20 18.73 22.70
C GLY A 389 2.83 19.80 23.76
N PRO A 390 3.55 19.84 24.90
CA PRO A 390 4.66 18.94 25.26
C PRO A 390 4.17 17.50 25.44
N PHE A 391 5.03 16.54 25.12
CA PHE A 391 4.79 15.12 25.40
C PHE A 391 5.44 14.73 26.73
N ARG A 392 4.83 13.76 27.42
CA ARG A 392 5.38 13.10 28.62
C ARG A 392 5.54 11.63 28.40
N LYS A 393 6.77 11.12 28.52
CA LYS A 393 7.11 9.70 28.35
C LYS A 393 6.52 8.88 29.49
N SER A 394 6.07 7.67 29.20
CA SER A 394 5.68 6.72 30.24
C SER A 394 6.89 6.31 31.09
N ALA A 395 6.77 6.37 32.41
CA ALA A 395 7.79 5.87 33.34
C ALA A 395 7.97 4.34 33.29
N LYS A 396 7.15 3.63 32.51
CA LYS A 396 7.24 2.19 32.25
C LYS A 396 7.85 1.84 30.90
N ASN A 397 8.39 2.81 30.16
CA ASN A 397 9.13 2.53 28.93
C ASN A 397 10.39 1.67 29.22
N PRO A 398 10.79 0.78 28.28
CA PRO A 398 10.13 0.48 27.01
C PRO A 398 8.89 -0.40 27.17
N VAL A 399 7.87 -0.18 26.33
CA VAL A 399 6.67 -1.03 26.23
C VAL A 399 6.82 -2.18 25.24
N LEU A 400 7.85 -2.15 24.39
CA LEU A 400 8.29 -3.26 23.55
C LEU A 400 9.82 -3.33 23.57
N SER A 401 10.37 -4.51 23.85
CA SER A 401 11.80 -4.76 23.92
C SER A 401 12.13 -6.18 23.48
N GLN A 402 13.42 -6.46 23.28
CA GLN A 402 13.95 -7.81 23.08
C GLN A 402 13.43 -8.84 24.11
N ALA A 403 13.27 -10.08 23.65
CA ALA A 403 12.94 -11.26 24.43
C ALA A 403 13.99 -12.35 24.15
N PRO A 404 15.21 -12.25 24.74
CA PRO A 404 16.30 -13.19 24.48
C PRO A 404 16.02 -14.61 24.97
N ASP A 405 15.25 -14.76 26.05
CA ASP A 405 14.96 -16.04 26.72
C ASP A 405 13.68 -16.74 26.21
N ALA A 406 13.10 -16.27 25.09
CA ALA A 406 11.93 -16.88 24.47
C ALA A 406 12.29 -18.20 23.73
N GLU A 407 11.30 -19.08 23.48
CA GLU A 407 11.51 -20.38 22.77
C GLU A 407 12.17 -20.18 21.39
N ILE A 408 11.87 -19.06 20.74
CA ILE A 408 12.69 -18.46 19.67
C ILE A 408 13.00 -17.03 20.14
N PRO A 409 14.28 -16.65 20.31
CA PRO A 409 14.67 -15.31 20.73
C PRO A 409 14.15 -14.22 19.78
N ILE A 410 13.94 -13.01 20.32
CA ILE A 410 13.60 -11.82 19.53
C ILE A 410 14.47 -10.65 19.99
N TYR A 411 15.06 -9.92 19.06
CA TYR A 411 15.99 -8.80 19.26
C TYR A 411 15.63 -7.61 18.38
N SER A 412 16.13 -6.43 18.74
CA SER A 412 16.02 -5.16 18.02
C SER A 412 14.59 -4.87 17.55
N THR A 413 13.69 -4.64 18.51
CA THR A 413 12.24 -4.52 18.26
C THR A 413 11.83 -3.06 18.20
N GLY A 414 11.57 -2.53 17.01
CA GLY A 414 11.23 -1.11 16.89
C GLY A 414 10.86 -0.64 15.48
N HIS A 415 10.76 0.68 15.35
CA HIS A 415 10.36 1.42 14.14
C HIS A 415 9.16 0.78 13.45
N GLY A 416 7.97 1.03 13.99
CA GLY A 416 6.75 0.38 13.56
C GLY A 416 5.53 1.30 13.58
N SER A 417 4.46 0.80 12.98
CA SER A 417 3.20 1.52 12.75
C SER A 417 2.02 0.83 13.44
N ILE A 418 0.98 1.61 13.75
CA ILE A 418 -0.22 1.13 14.43
C ILE A 418 -1.33 0.88 13.41
N VAL A 419 -1.83 -0.36 13.37
CA VAL A 419 -2.91 -0.80 12.48
C VAL A 419 -3.96 -1.57 13.27
N ALA A 420 -5.20 -1.61 12.78
CA ALA A 420 -6.29 -2.38 13.37
C ALA A 420 -6.57 -3.65 12.55
N SER A 421 -7.10 -4.69 13.20
CA SER A 421 -7.78 -5.78 12.48
C SER A 421 -9.07 -5.26 11.80
N PRO A 422 -9.73 -6.03 10.91
CA PRO A 422 -10.93 -5.53 10.24
C PRO A 422 -12.06 -5.27 11.25
N PRO A 423 -13.00 -4.36 10.96
CA PRO A 423 -14.18 -4.17 11.80
C PRO A 423 -15.02 -5.46 11.90
N LYS A 424 -15.79 -5.58 12.99
CA LYS A 424 -16.68 -6.73 13.25
C LYS A 424 -17.62 -7.03 12.08
N ASN A 425 -18.18 -5.98 11.49
CA ASN A 425 -18.96 -6.02 10.25
C ASN A 425 -18.03 -5.77 9.05
N ALA A 426 -17.78 -6.81 8.25
CA ALA A 426 -16.90 -6.72 7.07
C ALA A 426 -17.44 -5.83 5.93
N ARG A 427 -18.63 -5.24 6.07
CA ARG A 427 -19.17 -4.20 5.16
C ARG A 427 -19.00 -2.78 5.68
N SER A 428 -18.53 -2.59 6.91
CA SER A 428 -18.23 -1.26 7.42
C SER A 428 -16.99 -0.72 6.69
N ARG A 429 -17.18 0.33 5.90
CA ARG A 429 -16.09 1.16 5.40
C ARG A 429 -15.36 1.76 6.60
N VAL A 430 -14.04 1.57 6.64
CA VAL A 430 -13.14 2.13 7.65
C VAL A 430 -12.07 2.89 6.90
N GLY A 431 -11.89 4.16 7.24
CA GLY A 431 -10.90 5.00 6.58
C GLY A 431 -9.49 4.48 6.82
N ALA A 432 -8.62 4.57 5.82
CA ALA A 432 -7.28 3.97 5.90
C ALA A 432 -6.41 4.56 7.05
N GLN A 433 -6.67 5.81 7.45
CA GLN A 433 -6.06 6.49 8.60
C GLN A 433 -6.97 6.51 9.85
N GLU A 434 -8.18 5.94 9.81
CA GLU A 434 -9.18 6.06 10.89
C GLU A 434 -8.67 5.47 12.22
N VAL A 435 -7.85 4.42 12.17
CA VAL A 435 -7.18 3.80 13.33
C VAL A 435 -6.39 4.82 14.17
N THR A 436 -5.84 5.85 13.53
CA THR A 436 -5.12 6.93 14.22
C THR A 436 -6.03 7.76 15.12
N GLN A 437 -7.35 7.79 14.87
CA GLN A 437 -8.32 8.62 15.60
C GLN A 437 -9.28 7.82 16.50
N SER A 438 -9.52 6.55 16.16
CA SER A 438 -10.39 5.62 16.91
C SER A 438 -10.10 4.17 16.51
N THR A 439 -10.29 3.23 17.44
CA THR A 439 -10.24 1.79 17.11
C THR A 439 -11.57 1.37 16.47
N PRO A 440 -11.59 0.71 15.29
CA PRO A 440 -12.84 0.24 14.66
C PRO A 440 -13.64 -0.73 15.55
N GLU A 441 -14.97 -0.74 15.42
CA GLU A 441 -15.83 -1.54 16.31
C GLU A 441 -15.50 -3.04 16.25
N GLY A 442 -15.08 -3.59 17.38
CA GLY A 442 -14.76 -5.01 17.54
C GLY A 442 -13.50 -5.47 16.78
N ALA A 443 -12.65 -4.54 16.35
CA ALA A 443 -11.28 -4.80 15.94
C ALA A 443 -10.33 -4.86 17.15
N GLU A 444 -9.17 -5.49 16.98
CA GLU A 444 -8.03 -5.37 17.89
C GLU A 444 -6.90 -4.56 17.24
N LEU A 445 -5.95 -4.04 18.03
CA LEU A 445 -4.83 -3.24 17.52
C LEU A 445 -3.53 -4.06 17.43
N PHE A 446 -2.71 -3.70 16.47
CA PHE A 446 -1.37 -4.24 16.26
C PHE A 446 -0.37 -3.10 16.09
N TYR A 447 0.82 -3.34 16.62
CA TYR A 447 2.03 -2.61 16.25
C TYR A 447 2.80 -3.53 15.29
N VAL A 448 2.92 -3.13 14.02
CA VAL A 448 3.72 -3.86 13.03
C VAL A 448 5.06 -3.15 12.92
N HIS A 449 6.14 -3.88 13.17
CA HIS A 449 7.46 -3.34 13.44
C HIS A 449 8.54 -4.23 12.84
N HIS A 450 9.78 -3.75 12.80
CA HIS A 450 10.91 -4.62 12.49
C HIS A 450 11.40 -5.34 13.76
N ALA A 451 11.90 -6.57 13.59
CA ALA A 451 12.69 -7.28 14.61
C ALA A 451 13.57 -8.37 13.98
N ARG A 452 14.38 -9.03 14.80
CA ARG A 452 15.34 -10.09 14.41
C ARG A 452 15.20 -11.30 15.33
N ASN A 453 15.29 -12.52 14.81
CA ASN A 453 15.33 -13.75 15.63
C ASN A 453 16.76 -14.19 16.01
N ASP A 454 17.78 -13.49 15.52
CA ASP A 454 19.19 -13.70 15.82
C ASP A 454 19.90 -12.34 15.69
N THR A 455 20.89 -12.07 16.55
CA THR A 455 21.64 -10.80 16.55
C THR A 455 22.50 -10.59 15.31
N THR A 456 22.77 -11.64 14.54
CA THR A 456 23.58 -11.63 13.31
C THR A 456 22.76 -11.53 12.02
N ARG A 457 21.41 -11.57 12.11
CA ARG A 457 20.52 -11.55 10.94
C ARG A 457 19.97 -10.15 10.65
N ASP A 458 19.57 -9.93 9.41
CA ASP A 458 18.88 -8.72 8.97
C ASP A 458 17.48 -8.59 9.58
N ARG A 459 16.93 -7.37 9.52
CA ARG A 459 15.62 -7.02 10.06
C ARG A 459 14.51 -7.73 9.28
N SER A 460 13.45 -8.14 9.96
CA SER A 460 12.28 -8.78 9.35
C SER A 460 10.98 -8.18 9.90
N ILE A 461 9.88 -8.34 9.16
CA ILE A 461 8.56 -7.86 9.59
C ILE A 461 8.00 -8.72 10.74
N TYR A 462 7.52 -8.06 11.80
CA TYR A 462 6.87 -8.66 12.96
C TYR A 462 5.55 -7.93 13.24
N THR A 463 4.53 -8.71 13.59
CA THR A 463 3.22 -8.22 14.02
C THR A 463 3.05 -8.52 15.51
N THR A 464 2.98 -7.46 16.31
CA THR A 464 2.81 -7.55 17.77
C THR A 464 1.45 -7.00 18.17
N ARG A 465 0.73 -7.73 19.03
CA ARG A 465 -0.55 -7.24 19.58
C ARG A 465 -0.32 -6.02 20.45
N MET A 466 -1.13 -4.98 20.24
CA MET A 466 -1.14 -3.77 21.03
C MET A 466 -2.51 -3.63 21.70
N SER A 467 -2.53 -3.23 22.97
CA SER A 467 -3.76 -2.88 23.69
C SER A 467 -3.72 -1.42 24.13
N LEU A 468 -4.89 -0.78 24.09
CA LEU A 468 -5.13 0.52 24.70
C LEU A 468 -6.02 0.33 25.93
N ASP A 469 -5.58 0.83 27.08
CA ASP A 469 -6.44 0.98 28.25
C ASP A 469 -7.10 2.36 28.24
N ASP A 470 -8.33 2.43 27.72
CA ASP A 470 -9.15 3.66 27.68
C ASP A 470 -9.34 4.33 29.04
N SER A 471 -9.19 3.61 30.16
CA SER A 471 -9.25 4.19 31.51
C SER A 471 -7.94 4.89 31.91
N SER A 472 -6.82 4.50 31.29
CA SER A 472 -5.50 5.09 31.47
C SER A 472 -5.14 6.12 30.40
N ILE A 473 -6.03 6.48 29.46
CA ILE A 473 -5.72 7.52 28.46
C ILE A 473 -5.84 8.92 29.09
N TYR A 474 -4.69 9.51 29.44
CA TYR A 474 -4.54 10.90 29.89
C TYR A 474 -3.09 11.36 29.71
N PHE A 475 -2.84 12.67 29.90
CA PHE A 475 -1.51 13.27 29.82
C PHE A 475 -0.61 12.83 30.98
N GLY A 476 0.58 12.31 30.65
CA GLY A 476 1.48 11.70 31.63
C GLY A 476 1.05 10.28 32.03
N SER A 477 0.43 9.52 31.12
CA SER A 477 0.03 8.14 31.41
C SER A 477 1.16 7.14 31.25
N ASP A 478 1.35 6.30 32.27
CA ASP A 478 2.31 5.19 32.25
C ASP A 478 1.77 3.90 31.61
N ASN A 479 0.45 3.76 31.50
CA ASN A 479 -0.21 2.46 31.24
C ASN A 479 -1.15 2.45 30.02
N ALA A 480 -1.29 3.57 29.31
CA ALA A 480 -2.23 3.67 28.19
C ALA A 480 -1.94 2.69 27.05
N ILE A 481 -0.67 2.32 26.83
CA ILE A 481 -0.22 1.36 25.81
C ILE A 481 0.44 0.16 26.48
N THR A 482 0.06 -1.05 26.06
CA THR A 482 0.80 -2.29 26.32
C THR A 482 0.97 -3.09 25.03
N MET A 483 2.09 -3.79 24.87
CA MET A 483 2.37 -4.65 23.73
C MET A 483 2.70 -6.08 24.20
N SER A 484 2.22 -7.08 23.47
CA SER A 484 2.37 -8.50 23.79
C SER A 484 3.26 -9.20 22.77
N LEU A 485 4.57 -9.01 22.90
CA LEU A 485 5.56 -9.69 22.06
C LEU A 485 5.63 -11.19 22.39
N THR A 486 5.57 -12.03 21.37
CA THR A 486 5.85 -13.46 21.48
C THR A 486 6.28 -14.04 20.14
N SER A 487 7.12 -15.09 20.18
CA SER A 487 7.50 -15.90 19.03
C SER A 487 6.59 -17.11 18.82
N LEU A 488 5.69 -17.40 19.76
CA LEU A 488 4.84 -18.57 19.76
C LEU A 488 3.58 -18.39 18.89
N ASP A 489 2.89 -19.51 18.66
CA ASP A 489 1.56 -19.52 18.04
C ASP A 489 0.56 -18.70 18.88
N GLN A 490 -0.22 -17.87 18.18
CA GLN A 490 -1.28 -16.99 18.71
C GLN A 490 -2.53 -17.13 17.86
N PRO A 491 -3.74 -16.88 18.38
CA PRO A 491 -4.96 -16.81 17.57
C PRO A 491 -4.84 -15.76 16.46
N LEU A 492 -5.35 -16.06 15.25
CA LEU A 492 -5.40 -15.10 14.15
C LEU A 492 -6.12 -13.80 14.53
N PRO A 493 -5.77 -12.67 13.89
CA PRO A 493 -6.38 -11.39 14.20
C PRO A 493 -7.91 -11.39 14.05
N LEU A 494 -8.61 -10.77 14.99
CA LEU A 494 -10.07 -10.71 15.01
C LEU A 494 -10.62 -10.20 13.67
N ASN A 495 -11.69 -10.83 13.19
CA ASN A 495 -12.35 -10.52 11.92
C ASN A 495 -11.56 -10.83 10.63
N THR A 496 -10.38 -11.43 10.71
CA THR A 496 -9.71 -12.05 9.54
C THR A 496 -10.23 -13.46 9.23
N TYR A 497 -10.88 -14.10 10.20
CA TYR A 497 -11.49 -15.43 10.10
C TYR A 497 -13.02 -15.37 10.36
N PRO A 498 -13.84 -16.37 9.93
CA PRO A 498 -13.46 -17.63 9.30
C PRO A 498 -12.86 -17.45 7.90
N ILE A 499 -11.77 -18.17 7.63
CA ILE A 499 -11.13 -18.23 6.31
C ILE A 499 -11.97 -19.13 5.41
N GLN A 500 -12.25 -18.70 4.19
CA GLN A 500 -13.05 -19.45 3.22
C GLN A 500 -12.15 -20.12 2.18
N LEU A 501 -12.42 -21.39 1.89
CA LEU A 501 -11.84 -22.15 0.79
C LEU A 501 -12.86 -22.20 -0.36
N GLU A 502 -12.52 -21.65 -1.52
CA GLU A 502 -13.32 -21.69 -2.75
C GLU A 502 -12.68 -22.63 -3.77
N ILE A 503 -13.44 -23.61 -4.28
CA ILE A 503 -12.99 -24.55 -5.31
C ILE A 503 -13.79 -24.39 -6.61
N GLY A 504 -13.08 -24.12 -7.70
CA GLY A 504 -13.55 -24.12 -9.08
C GLY A 504 -13.01 -25.31 -9.89
N CYS A 505 -13.83 -25.80 -10.82
CA CYS A 505 -13.46 -26.90 -11.71
C CYS A 505 -12.93 -26.34 -13.06
N PRO A 506 -11.67 -26.61 -13.47
CA PRO A 506 -11.13 -26.10 -14.72
C PRO A 506 -11.86 -26.65 -15.95
N ARG A 507 -11.90 -25.88 -17.04
CA ARG A 507 -12.53 -26.29 -18.31
C ARG A 507 -11.55 -27.08 -19.19
N GLY A 508 -11.37 -28.38 -18.92
CA GLY A 508 -10.45 -29.26 -19.67
C GLY A 508 -10.81 -30.74 -19.54
N ARG A 509 -10.04 -31.65 -20.17
CA ARG A 509 -10.32 -33.11 -20.13
C ARG A 509 -9.79 -33.83 -18.86
N ASN A 510 -9.07 -33.14 -17.98
CA ASN A 510 -8.42 -33.72 -16.81
C ASN A 510 -9.10 -33.22 -15.52
N PHE A 511 -10.28 -33.76 -15.20
CA PHE A 511 -11.10 -33.29 -14.07
C PHE A 511 -10.71 -33.88 -12.71
N ASP A 512 -9.94 -34.98 -12.69
CA ASP A 512 -9.80 -35.81 -11.49
C ASP A 512 -8.65 -35.37 -10.56
N SER A 513 -7.83 -34.41 -11.00
CA SER A 513 -6.57 -34.03 -10.34
C SER A 513 -6.19 -32.54 -10.41
N GLN A 514 -7.03 -31.67 -10.99
CA GLN A 514 -6.75 -30.24 -11.13
C GLN A 514 -7.92 -29.36 -10.69
N PHE A 515 -7.64 -28.37 -9.86
CA PHE A 515 -8.63 -27.49 -9.24
C PHE A 515 -8.18 -26.03 -9.29
N GLU A 516 -9.06 -25.11 -9.66
CA GLU A 516 -8.88 -23.69 -9.37
C GLU A 516 -9.25 -23.47 -7.90
N VAL A 517 -8.32 -23.01 -7.08
CA VAL A 517 -8.49 -22.80 -5.64
C VAL A 517 -8.25 -21.34 -5.32
N ARG A 518 -9.13 -20.75 -4.51
CA ARG A 518 -8.95 -19.42 -3.92
C ARG A 518 -9.20 -19.53 -2.43
N VAL A 519 -8.32 -18.95 -1.62
CA VAL A 519 -8.48 -18.89 -0.16
C VAL A 519 -8.58 -17.43 0.23
N VAL A 520 -9.60 -17.06 1.00
CA VAL A 520 -9.87 -15.66 1.37
C VAL A 520 -10.15 -15.51 2.86
N SER A 521 -9.72 -14.38 3.43
CA SER A 521 -10.09 -13.97 4.79
C SER A 521 -11.59 -13.68 4.90
N LYS A 522 -12.11 -13.48 6.11
CA LYS A 522 -13.49 -13.02 6.35
C LYS A 522 -13.78 -11.67 5.66
N ALA A 523 -12.76 -10.82 5.46
CA ALA A 523 -12.87 -9.57 4.72
C ALA A 523 -12.85 -9.75 3.18
N GLY A 524 -12.69 -10.98 2.67
CA GLY A 524 -12.62 -11.29 1.24
C GLY A 524 -11.22 -11.16 0.61
N ALA A 525 -10.23 -10.77 1.40
CA ALA A 525 -8.85 -10.59 0.95
C ALA A 525 -8.18 -11.94 0.67
N PRO A 526 -7.55 -12.13 -0.51
CA PRO A 526 -6.95 -13.39 -0.87
C PRO A 526 -5.62 -13.66 -0.17
N PHE A 527 -5.44 -14.92 0.22
CA PHE A 527 -4.17 -15.53 0.59
C PHE A 527 -3.35 -15.91 -0.65
N ASP A 528 -2.03 -15.84 -0.53
CA ASP A 528 -1.12 -16.44 -1.49
C ASP A 528 -0.81 -17.88 -1.07
N LEU A 529 -0.96 -18.82 -2.01
CA LEU A 529 -0.70 -20.25 -1.78
C LEU A 529 0.73 -20.66 -2.15
N THR A 530 1.60 -19.71 -2.53
CA THR A 530 3.06 -19.93 -2.61
C THR A 530 3.82 -19.50 -1.35
N GLU A 531 3.13 -18.95 -0.33
CA GLU A 531 3.73 -18.65 0.97
C GLU A 531 3.71 -19.90 1.87
N ASP A 532 4.88 -20.49 2.19
CA ASP A 532 4.96 -21.79 2.91
C ASP A 532 4.39 -21.79 4.34
N SER A 533 3.85 -20.67 4.83
CA SER A 533 3.04 -20.65 6.06
C SER A 533 1.63 -21.24 5.86
N ASN A 534 1.22 -21.45 4.60
CA ASN A 534 -0.10 -21.92 4.21
C ASN A 534 0.00 -23.01 3.13
N ARG A 535 -0.92 -23.98 3.14
CA ARG A 535 -1.04 -24.95 2.04
C ARG A 535 -2.48 -25.42 1.85
N VAL A 536 -2.76 -25.96 0.66
CA VAL A 536 -3.99 -26.72 0.39
C VAL A 536 -3.61 -28.14 -0.02
N VAL A 537 -4.19 -29.12 0.67
CA VAL A 537 -3.92 -30.56 0.49
C VAL A 537 -5.19 -31.31 0.12
N ALA A 538 -5.04 -32.44 -0.58
CA ALA A 538 -6.11 -33.37 -0.88
C ALA A 538 -6.34 -34.36 0.27
N GLN A 539 -7.59 -34.56 0.66
CA GLN A 539 -8.01 -35.54 1.66
C GLN A 539 -8.69 -36.77 1.02
N PRO A 540 -8.66 -37.95 1.67
CA PRO A 540 -8.26 -38.21 3.06
C PRO A 540 -6.75 -38.41 3.30
N GLU A 541 -5.96 -38.73 2.27
CA GLU A 541 -4.56 -39.14 2.40
C GLU A 541 -3.57 -38.00 2.71
N THR A 542 -4.04 -36.75 2.81
CA THR A 542 -3.22 -35.54 3.04
C THR A 542 -2.11 -35.40 1.97
N ILE A 543 -2.52 -35.45 0.71
CA ILE A 543 -1.61 -35.37 -0.45
C ILE A 543 -1.38 -33.90 -0.79
N GLU A 544 -0.13 -33.47 -0.83
CA GLU A 544 0.23 -32.11 -1.27
C GLU A 544 0.05 -31.93 -2.79
N ALA A 545 -0.16 -30.68 -3.21
CA ALA A 545 -0.21 -30.35 -4.63
C ALA A 545 1.19 -30.49 -5.25
N SER A 546 1.30 -31.21 -6.37
CA SER A 546 2.54 -31.35 -7.12
C SER A 546 2.86 -30.13 -7.99
N SER A 547 1.90 -29.24 -8.21
CA SER A 547 2.15 -27.88 -8.68
C SER A 547 1.08 -26.91 -8.19
N ILE A 548 1.50 -25.65 -7.96
CA ILE A 548 0.67 -24.51 -7.60
C ILE A 548 0.97 -23.41 -8.62
N GLU A 549 0.00 -23.02 -9.45
CA GLU A 549 0.20 -22.02 -10.52
C GLU A 549 -0.82 -20.88 -10.44
N PRO A 550 -0.43 -19.60 -10.33
CA PRO A 550 -1.38 -18.48 -10.23
C PRO A 550 -2.21 -18.29 -11.52
N VAL A 551 -3.54 -18.22 -11.36
CA VAL A 551 -4.50 -18.07 -12.46
C VAL A 551 -4.40 -16.66 -13.05
N ARG A 552 -4.15 -16.59 -14.36
CA ARG A 552 -3.99 -15.32 -15.08
C ARG A 552 -5.30 -14.51 -15.09
N GLY A 553 -5.28 -13.34 -14.47
CA GLY A 553 -6.43 -12.41 -14.42
C GLY A 553 -7.47 -12.75 -13.35
N ARG A 554 -7.12 -13.58 -12.36
CA ARG A 554 -7.92 -13.80 -11.15
C ARG A 554 -6.99 -13.75 -9.94
N ASP A 555 -6.86 -12.57 -9.34
CA ASP A 555 -5.91 -12.41 -8.23
C ASP A 555 -6.24 -13.33 -7.04
N GLY A 556 -5.19 -13.82 -6.38
CA GLY A 556 -5.30 -14.80 -5.29
C GLY A 556 -5.86 -16.17 -5.66
N THR A 557 -6.08 -16.47 -6.94
CA THR A 557 -6.60 -17.76 -7.40
C THR A 557 -5.47 -18.58 -8.02
N PHE A 558 -5.35 -19.86 -7.65
CA PHE A 558 -4.27 -20.76 -8.07
C PHE A 558 -4.84 -22.04 -8.69
N VAL A 559 -4.17 -22.62 -9.67
CA VAL A 559 -4.42 -23.99 -10.14
C VAL A 559 -3.55 -24.92 -9.31
N LEU A 560 -4.18 -25.83 -8.58
CA LEU A 560 -3.50 -26.90 -7.85
C LEU A 560 -3.65 -28.21 -8.61
N LYS A 561 -2.54 -28.94 -8.76
CA LYS A 561 -2.48 -30.26 -9.38
C LYS A 561 -2.08 -31.32 -8.34
N PHE A 562 -2.69 -32.50 -8.40
CA PHE A 562 -2.38 -33.63 -7.52
C PHE A 562 -2.06 -34.88 -8.33
N ASP A 563 -0.85 -35.43 -8.21
CA ASP A 563 -0.40 -36.56 -9.05
C ASP A 563 -0.81 -37.95 -8.53
N LYS A 564 -1.49 -38.03 -7.38
CA LYS A 564 -1.90 -39.26 -6.72
C LYS A 564 -3.27 -39.12 -6.05
N GLY A 565 -3.97 -40.24 -5.91
CA GLY A 565 -5.25 -40.35 -5.19
C GLY A 565 -6.46 -39.84 -5.96
N SER A 566 -7.66 -40.30 -5.57
CA SER A 566 -8.91 -39.65 -5.98
C SER A 566 -9.15 -38.44 -5.07
N VAL A 567 -9.10 -37.23 -5.62
CA VAL A 567 -9.30 -36.01 -4.81
C VAL A 567 -10.80 -35.84 -4.52
N GLN A 568 -11.22 -36.14 -3.28
CA GLN A 568 -12.63 -36.04 -2.85
C GLN A 568 -12.93 -34.72 -2.13
N GLU A 569 -11.95 -34.19 -1.41
CA GLU A 569 -12.03 -33.00 -0.57
C GLU A 569 -10.68 -32.31 -0.57
N LEU A 570 -10.67 -30.98 -0.61
CA LEU A 570 -9.47 -30.18 -0.35
C LEU A 570 -9.56 -29.58 1.05
N ALA A 571 -8.41 -29.47 1.70
CA ALA A 571 -8.26 -28.94 3.05
C ALA A 571 -7.23 -27.80 3.05
N TYR A 572 -7.62 -26.64 3.55
CA TYR A 572 -6.69 -25.54 3.83
C TYR A 572 -6.06 -25.73 5.20
N GLN A 573 -4.74 -25.62 5.25
CA GLN A 573 -3.92 -25.82 6.45
C GLN A 573 -2.90 -24.69 6.61
N ARG A 574 -2.54 -24.40 7.86
CA ARG A 574 -1.50 -23.41 8.21
C ARG A 574 -0.41 -24.04 9.07
N SER A 575 0.82 -23.57 8.92
CA SER A 575 1.96 -24.03 9.72
C SER A 575 1.97 -23.32 11.08
N SER A 576 2.10 -24.10 12.15
CA SER A 576 2.45 -23.63 13.50
C SER A 576 3.96 -23.35 13.61
N VAL A 577 4.39 -22.61 14.63
CA VAL A 577 5.81 -22.34 14.95
C VAL A 577 6.65 -23.62 15.02
N LYS A 578 6.04 -24.76 15.39
CA LYS A 578 6.71 -26.08 15.49
C LYS A 578 6.74 -26.87 14.18
N GLY A 579 6.30 -26.28 13.06
CA GLY A 579 6.20 -26.93 11.75
C GLY A 579 5.02 -27.90 11.62
N ASN A 580 4.13 -27.96 12.61
CA ASN A 580 2.89 -28.75 12.55
C ASN A 580 1.86 -28.07 11.65
N TRP A 581 1.00 -28.84 10.99
CA TRP A 581 -0.03 -28.32 10.09
C TRP A 581 -1.43 -28.41 10.70
N THR A 582 -1.98 -27.26 11.09
CA THR A 582 -3.33 -27.16 11.67
C THR A 582 -4.37 -27.05 10.56
N LEU A 583 -5.46 -27.81 10.68
CA LEU A 583 -6.59 -27.76 9.76
C LEU A 583 -7.43 -26.51 10.01
N VAL A 584 -7.67 -25.72 8.96
CA VAL A 584 -8.43 -24.46 9.04
C VAL A 584 -9.81 -24.57 8.40
N ASN A 585 -9.90 -25.18 7.22
CA ASN A 585 -11.17 -25.36 6.51
C ASN A 585 -11.09 -26.56 5.54
N THR A 586 -12.20 -27.24 5.27
CA THR A 586 -12.31 -28.25 4.20
C THR A 586 -13.47 -27.93 3.26
N GLN A 587 -13.31 -28.31 1.99
CA GLN A 587 -14.40 -28.24 1.03
C GLN A 587 -14.39 -29.47 0.11
N LYS A 588 -15.51 -30.21 0.17
CA LYS A 588 -15.77 -31.35 -0.73
C LYS A 588 -15.91 -30.90 -2.17
N ILE A 589 -15.25 -31.60 -3.07
CA ILE A 589 -15.26 -31.31 -4.50
C ILE A 589 -16.64 -31.65 -5.10
N ARG A 590 -17.21 -30.70 -5.85
CA ARG A 590 -18.52 -30.83 -6.51
C ARG A 590 -18.43 -30.81 -8.04
N CYS A 591 -17.28 -31.15 -8.60
CA CYS A 591 -17.08 -31.24 -10.05
C CYS A 591 -17.87 -32.43 -10.62
N ARG A 592 -18.93 -32.17 -11.40
CA ARG A 592 -19.76 -33.22 -12.00
C ARG A 592 -19.06 -33.90 -13.18
N ILE A 593 -18.85 -35.20 -13.08
CA ILE A 593 -18.50 -36.07 -14.22
C ILE A 593 -19.70 -36.11 -15.18
N SER A 594 -19.52 -35.66 -16.43
CA SER A 594 -20.50 -35.92 -17.49
C SER A 594 -20.26 -37.30 -18.11
N SER A 595 -20.65 -38.36 -17.39
CA SER A 595 -20.59 -39.72 -17.90
C SER A 595 -21.65 -39.93 -19.00
N ARG A 596 -21.28 -39.65 -20.25
CA ARG A 596 -21.99 -40.24 -21.40
C ARG A 596 -21.70 -41.74 -21.44
N GLN A 597 -22.42 -42.49 -20.61
CA GLN A 597 -22.51 -43.94 -20.75
C GLN A 597 -23.10 -44.26 -22.11
N TYR A 598 -22.28 -44.76 -23.03
CA TYR A 598 -22.77 -45.51 -24.18
C TYR A 598 -23.21 -46.89 -23.70
N SER A 599 -24.49 -47.02 -23.37
CA SER A 599 -25.14 -48.31 -23.21
C SER A 599 -25.37 -48.95 -24.59
N THR A 600 -24.41 -49.72 -25.07
CA THR A 600 -24.60 -50.61 -26.24
C THR A 600 -25.33 -51.88 -25.84
N PRO A 601 -26.51 -52.19 -26.41
CA PRO A 601 -27.05 -53.54 -26.41
C PRO A 601 -26.32 -54.40 -27.46
N LEU A 602 -26.11 -55.67 -27.15
CA LEU A 602 -25.48 -56.66 -28.02
C LEU A 602 -26.40 -57.15 -29.15
N ASN A 603 -25.75 -57.67 -30.20
CA ASN A 603 -26.26 -58.63 -31.19
C ASN A 603 -27.34 -58.18 -32.20
N LYS A 604 -26.91 -57.98 -33.45
CA LYS A 604 -27.34 -58.88 -34.55
C LYS A 604 -26.29 -58.99 -35.66
N VAL A 605 -26.33 -60.12 -36.37
CA VAL A 605 -25.27 -60.66 -37.22
C VAL A 605 -25.66 -60.58 -38.71
N ALA A 606 -24.63 -60.55 -39.57
CA ALA A 606 -24.62 -60.93 -40.99
C ALA A 606 -25.08 -59.93 -42.10
N LYS A 607 -24.07 -59.56 -42.91
CA LYS A 607 -23.90 -59.86 -44.35
C LYS A 607 -24.11 -58.76 -45.42
N SER A 608 -23.15 -58.85 -46.36
CA SER A 608 -23.13 -58.49 -47.78
C SER A 608 -23.15 -57.02 -48.22
N ALA A 609 -22.12 -56.69 -48.99
CA ALA A 609 -22.01 -55.47 -49.80
C ALA A 609 -22.91 -55.52 -51.05
N SER A 610 -23.24 -54.34 -51.59
CA SER A 610 -23.10 -54.07 -53.03
C SER A 610 -23.16 -52.56 -53.36
N SER A 611 -22.44 -52.20 -54.44
CA SER A 611 -22.71 -51.09 -55.38
C SER A 611 -23.06 -49.67 -54.88
N LYS A 612 -22.17 -48.71 -55.25
CA LYS A 612 -22.59 -47.35 -55.66
C LYS A 612 -23.45 -47.43 -56.93
N PRO A 613 -24.27 -46.41 -57.25
CA PRO A 613 -23.76 -45.38 -58.17
C PRO A 613 -23.95 -43.94 -57.67
N LYS A 614 -23.14 -43.03 -58.22
CA LYS A 614 -23.35 -41.58 -58.13
C LYS A 614 -24.53 -41.17 -59.02
N THR A 615 -25.32 -40.20 -58.59
CA THR A 615 -25.92 -39.22 -59.51
C THR A 615 -25.89 -37.82 -58.89
N THR A 616 -25.75 -36.83 -59.75
CA THR A 616 -25.58 -35.40 -59.42
C THR A 616 -26.87 -34.62 -59.68
N ALA A 617 -27.25 -33.73 -58.77
CA ALA A 617 -28.10 -32.58 -59.11
C ALA A 617 -27.82 -31.41 -58.16
N LYS A 618 -27.42 -30.26 -58.72
CA LYS A 618 -27.53 -28.95 -58.06
C LYS A 618 -28.93 -28.41 -58.35
N ALA A 619 -29.61 -27.86 -57.35
CA ALA A 619 -30.67 -26.88 -57.56
C ALA A 619 -30.72 -25.90 -56.40
N SER A 620 -30.82 -24.61 -56.74
CA SER A 620 -30.96 -23.49 -55.81
C SER A 620 -32.39 -23.37 -55.29
N ALA A 621 -32.56 -22.94 -54.03
CA ALA A 621 -33.84 -22.43 -53.52
C ALA A 621 -33.63 -21.15 -52.70
N ALA A 622 -34.56 -20.22 -52.82
CA ALA A 622 -34.41 -18.83 -52.39
C ALA A 622 -34.95 -18.53 -50.97
N LYS A 623 -34.80 -17.27 -50.55
CA LYS A 623 -35.13 -16.72 -49.23
C LYS A 623 -36.64 -16.75 -48.90
N LYS A 624 -36.96 -17.15 -47.65
CA LYS A 624 -37.92 -16.55 -46.67
C LYS A 624 -39.40 -16.29 -47.12
N PRO A 625 -40.35 -16.00 -46.19
CA PRO A 625 -40.22 -15.80 -44.74
C PRO A 625 -41.06 -16.75 -43.86
N ALA A 626 -40.64 -16.90 -42.61
CA ALA A 626 -41.50 -17.38 -41.53
C ALA A 626 -41.80 -16.22 -40.57
N ALA A 627 -43.08 -15.97 -40.31
CA ALA A 627 -43.53 -15.06 -39.27
C ALA A 627 -44.27 -15.88 -38.21
N GLN A 628 -43.73 -15.94 -36.98
CA GLN A 628 -44.51 -16.30 -35.80
C GLN A 628 -43.90 -15.65 -34.56
N LYS A 629 -44.78 -15.06 -33.73
CA LYS A 629 -44.44 -14.33 -32.52
C LYS A 629 -44.10 -15.30 -31.39
N ALA A 630 -43.06 -15.01 -30.63
CA ALA A 630 -42.90 -15.48 -29.26
C ALA A 630 -42.62 -14.27 -28.35
N LYS A 631 -43.54 -13.97 -27.42
CA LYS A 631 -43.31 -12.97 -26.36
C LYS A 631 -42.32 -13.56 -25.35
N ALA A 632 -41.13 -13.00 -25.25
CA ALA A 632 -40.27 -13.25 -24.10
C ALA A 632 -40.75 -12.43 -22.89
N LYS A 633 -40.83 -13.04 -21.71
CA LYS A 633 -40.80 -12.28 -20.46
C LYS A 633 -39.36 -11.79 -20.26
N SER A 634 -39.20 -10.51 -20.00
CA SER A 634 -37.91 -9.95 -19.55
C SER A 634 -37.75 -10.24 -18.07
N GLU A 635 -36.70 -10.98 -17.69
CA GLU A 635 -36.14 -10.88 -16.33
C GLU A 635 -35.30 -9.61 -16.29
N THR A 636 -35.71 -8.63 -15.49
CA THR A 636 -34.87 -7.47 -15.14
C THR A 636 -33.63 -7.96 -14.41
N LYS A 637 -32.46 -7.44 -14.79
CA LYS A 637 -31.17 -7.79 -14.19
C LYS A 637 -30.73 -6.68 -13.27
N THR A 638 -30.14 -7.06 -12.14
CA THR A 638 -29.54 -6.09 -11.22
C THR A 638 -28.30 -5.42 -11.84
N TYR A 639 -27.95 -4.23 -11.35
CA TYR A 639 -26.75 -3.48 -11.77
C TYR A 639 -25.49 -4.36 -11.79
N ASP A 640 -25.22 -5.08 -10.69
CA ASP A 640 -24.10 -6.01 -10.55
C ASP A 640 -24.05 -7.10 -11.63
N GLU A 641 -25.20 -7.60 -12.08
CA GLU A 641 -25.29 -8.60 -13.14
C GLU A 641 -25.02 -8.02 -14.52
N VAL A 642 -25.35 -6.74 -14.74
CA VAL A 642 -24.99 -5.99 -15.95
C VAL A 642 -23.48 -5.72 -15.96
N ILE A 643 -22.89 -5.26 -14.85
CA ILE A 643 -21.43 -5.04 -14.74
C ILE A 643 -20.66 -6.35 -14.97
N LYS A 644 -21.04 -7.46 -14.32
CA LYS A 644 -20.45 -8.79 -14.58
C LYS A 644 -20.56 -9.21 -16.05
N LEU A 645 -21.55 -8.71 -16.80
CA LEU A 645 -21.71 -8.97 -18.23
C LEU A 645 -20.86 -8.03 -19.10
N ILE A 646 -20.61 -6.79 -18.68
CA ILE A 646 -19.65 -5.84 -19.28
C ILE A 646 -18.23 -6.39 -19.14
N ASP A 647 -17.78 -6.74 -17.93
CA ASP A 647 -16.43 -7.28 -17.69
C ASP A 647 -16.18 -8.57 -18.49
N LYS A 648 -17.18 -9.47 -18.52
CA LYS A 648 -17.18 -10.69 -19.35
C LYS A 648 -17.23 -10.41 -20.86
N THR A 649 -17.64 -9.22 -21.27
CA THR A 649 -17.59 -8.77 -22.66
C THR A 649 -16.19 -8.27 -23.01
N TYR A 650 -15.60 -7.41 -22.18
CA TYR A 650 -14.22 -6.93 -22.28
C TYR A 650 -13.23 -8.10 -22.37
N ALA A 651 -13.32 -9.05 -21.44
CA ALA A 651 -12.49 -10.25 -21.43
C ALA A 651 -12.63 -11.12 -22.70
N ARG A 652 -13.80 -11.11 -23.35
CA ARG A 652 -14.02 -11.82 -24.63
C ARG A 652 -13.37 -11.09 -25.80
N PHE A 653 -13.45 -9.76 -25.86
CA PHE A 653 -12.77 -8.97 -26.88
C PHE A 653 -11.25 -9.13 -26.77
N LEU A 654 -10.66 -8.95 -25.59
CA LEU A 654 -9.23 -9.15 -25.35
C LEU A 654 -8.75 -10.55 -25.78
N LYS A 655 -9.51 -11.61 -25.45
CA LYS A 655 -9.17 -12.98 -25.84
C LYS A 655 -9.21 -13.18 -27.35
N LYS A 656 -10.12 -12.51 -28.06
CA LYS A 656 -10.27 -12.62 -29.52
C LYS A 656 -9.26 -11.76 -30.28
N TYR A 657 -8.88 -10.60 -29.74
CA TYR A 657 -7.77 -9.79 -30.25
C TYR A 657 -6.46 -10.58 -30.25
N LYS A 658 -6.10 -11.18 -29.11
CA LYS A 658 -4.88 -12.02 -28.95
C LYS A 658 -4.84 -13.27 -29.85
N ALA A 659 -5.95 -13.65 -30.47
CA ALA A 659 -6.04 -14.78 -31.40
C ALA A 659 -6.01 -14.36 -32.88
N ASN A 660 -6.58 -13.20 -33.23
CA ASN A 660 -6.88 -12.83 -34.62
C ASN A 660 -6.25 -11.50 -35.09
N GLY A 661 -5.65 -10.69 -34.22
CA GLY A 661 -4.77 -9.58 -34.59
C GLY A 661 -5.40 -8.31 -35.21
N SER A 662 -6.73 -8.19 -35.23
CA SER A 662 -7.41 -6.92 -35.60
C SER A 662 -8.84 -6.86 -35.05
N TRP A 663 -9.20 -5.69 -34.50
CA TRP A 663 -10.54 -5.21 -34.12
C TRP A 663 -10.52 -3.70 -34.30
N THR A 664 -11.53 -3.10 -34.90
CA THR A 664 -11.67 -1.64 -35.01
C THR A 664 -12.30 -1.03 -33.76
N ALA A 665 -12.09 0.28 -33.53
CA ALA A 665 -12.76 1.01 -32.46
C ALA A 665 -14.30 0.95 -32.60
N ASN A 666 -14.83 0.94 -33.83
CA ASN A 666 -16.26 0.76 -34.11
C ASN A 666 -16.78 -0.61 -33.62
N GLU A 667 -16.08 -1.70 -33.93
CA GLU A 667 -16.50 -3.05 -33.51
C GLU A 667 -16.42 -3.24 -31.99
N PHE A 668 -15.48 -2.55 -31.33
CA PHE A 668 -15.33 -2.58 -29.88
C PHE A 668 -16.44 -1.76 -29.20
N SER A 669 -16.57 -0.48 -29.55
CA SER A 669 -17.58 0.44 -29.01
C SER A 669 -19.01 -0.06 -29.25
N ALA A 670 -19.36 -0.53 -30.45
CA ALA A 670 -20.66 -1.17 -30.73
C ALA A 670 -20.88 -2.44 -29.87
N GLY A 671 -19.81 -3.13 -29.51
CA GLY A 671 -19.79 -4.26 -28.58
C GLY A 671 -20.27 -3.92 -27.17
N PHE A 672 -20.11 -2.65 -26.75
CA PHE A 672 -20.54 -2.12 -25.46
C PHE A 672 -21.81 -1.26 -25.56
N ALA A 673 -22.06 -0.56 -26.67
CA ALA A 673 -23.28 0.22 -26.91
C ALA A 673 -24.56 -0.61 -26.74
N ARG A 674 -24.51 -1.93 -26.98
CA ARG A 674 -25.65 -2.84 -26.70
C ARG A 674 -26.12 -2.84 -25.24
N PHE A 675 -25.31 -2.39 -24.29
CA PHE A 675 -25.70 -2.32 -22.87
C PHE A 675 -26.57 -1.10 -22.57
N LEU A 676 -26.63 -0.10 -23.48
CA LEU A 676 -27.58 1.01 -23.38
C LEU A 676 -29.04 0.50 -23.36
N SER A 677 -29.35 -0.64 -24.00
CA SER A 677 -30.69 -1.24 -23.90
C SER A 677 -31.03 -1.81 -22.51
N MET A 678 -30.08 -1.78 -21.55
CA MET A 678 -30.28 -2.17 -20.15
C MET A 678 -30.29 -0.95 -19.22
N GLU A 679 -29.90 0.23 -19.71
CA GLU A 679 -29.91 1.46 -18.93
C GLU A 679 -31.33 1.90 -18.60
N GLN A 680 -32.24 1.94 -19.57
CA GLN A 680 -33.62 2.38 -19.33
C GLN A 680 -34.34 1.57 -18.23
N ALA A 681 -34.05 0.26 -18.12
CA ALA A 681 -34.59 -0.58 -17.05
C ALA A 681 -33.98 -0.26 -15.66
N LEU A 682 -32.74 0.22 -15.61
CA LEU A 682 -32.11 0.72 -14.38
C LEU A 682 -32.51 2.17 -14.10
N ASN A 683 -32.90 2.94 -15.11
CA ASN A 683 -33.37 4.32 -14.97
C ASN A 683 -34.73 4.34 -14.25
N ASP A 684 -35.64 3.45 -14.66
CA ASP A 684 -36.92 3.17 -14.00
C ASP A 684 -36.77 2.72 -12.52
N GLU A 685 -35.64 2.08 -12.16
CA GLU A 685 -35.36 1.60 -10.79
C GLU A 685 -34.54 2.59 -9.93
N SER A 686 -33.54 3.24 -10.52
CA SER A 686 -32.56 4.09 -9.85
C SER A 686 -31.71 4.89 -10.85
N LEU A 687 -32.04 6.17 -10.99
CA LEU A 687 -31.31 7.13 -11.81
C LEU A 687 -29.77 7.21 -11.52
N PRO A 688 -29.26 7.06 -10.27
CA PRO A 688 -27.82 6.87 -10.00
C PRO A 688 -27.20 5.61 -10.62
N LEU A 689 -27.91 4.48 -10.66
CA LEU A 689 -27.42 3.23 -11.26
C LEU A 689 -27.40 3.32 -12.78
N ALA A 690 -28.42 3.93 -13.38
CA ALA A 690 -28.45 4.21 -14.82
C ALA A 690 -27.27 5.13 -15.23
N PHE A 691 -27.03 6.20 -14.48
CA PHE A 691 -25.90 7.12 -14.69
C PHE A 691 -24.55 6.40 -14.66
N ASN A 692 -24.32 5.60 -13.63
CA ASN A 692 -23.07 4.86 -13.49
C ASN A 692 -22.88 3.79 -14.55
N LEU A 693 -23.97 3.15 -15.01
CA LEU A 693 -23.90 2.17 -16.10
C LEU A 693 -23.38 2.82 -17.39
N ILE A 694 -23.86 4.00 -17.78
CA ILE A 694 -23.37 4.62 -19.03
C ILE A 694 -21.90 5.02 -18.91
N LEU A 695 -21.46 5.53 -17.76
CA LEU A 695 -20.05 5.83 -17.52
C LEU A 695 -19.18 4.55 -17.60
N ASP A 696 -19.64 3.44 -17.03
CA ASP A 696 -18.98 2.14 -17.14
C ASP A 696 -18.95 1.58 -18.57
N ILE A 697 -20.03 1.76 -19.34
CA ILE A 697 -20.06 1.45 -20.78
C ILE A 697 -19.03 2.29 -21.52
N GLY A 698 -18.99 3.60 -21.24
CA GLY A 698 -18.06 4.55 -21.83
C GLY A 698 -16.61 4.17 -21.58
N GLU A 699 -16.23 3.93 -20.33
CA GLU A 699 -14.88 3.51 -19.93
C GLU A 699 -14.45 2.16 -20.54
N ASN A 700 -15.41 1.30 -20.90
CA ASN A 700 -15.15 0.02 -21.56
C ASN A 700 -15.27 0.09 -23.10
N SER A 701 -15.59 1.24 -23.70
CA SER A 701 -15.97 1.32 -25.12
C SER A 701 -14.86 1.75 -26.09
N TYR A 702 -13.79 2.38 -25.61
CA TYR A 702 -12.75 2.98 -26.47
C TYR A 702 -11.63 2.02 -26.92
N GLY A 703 -11.66 0.76 -26.48
CA GLY A 703 -10.58 -0.21 -26.73
C GLY A 703 -9.46 -0.10 -25.71
N ASP A 704 -8.67 -1.16 -25.56
CA ASP A 704 -7.47 -1.11 -24.72
C ASP A 704 -6.35 -0.46 -25.55
N VAL A 705 -6.19 0.87 -25.42
CA VAL A 705 -5.28 1.67 -26.27
C VAL A 705 -3.82 1.18 -26.21
N ASP A 706 -3.44 0.54 -25.12
CA ASP A 706 -2.11 0.00 -24.87
C ASP A 706 -1.79 -1.27 -25.70
N TYR A 707 -2.78 -1.81 -26.43
CA TYR A 707 -2.62 -2.99 -27.30
C TYR A 707 -2.34 -2.64 -28.78
N GLY A 708 -2.22 -1.34 -29.10
CA GLY A 708 -1.63 -0.82 -30.33
C GLY A 708 -2.59 -0.10 -31.27
N ALA A 709 -2.04 0.70 -32.19
CA ALA A 709 -2.81 1.57 -33.11
C ALA A 709 -3.88 0.86 -33.98
N LYS A 710 -3.84 -0.48 -34.10
CA LYS A 710 -4.86 -1.24 -34.84
C LYS A 710 -6.19 -1.40 -34.10
N THR A 711 -6.21 -1.33 -32.76
CA THR A 711 -7.46 -1.20 -32.00
C THR A 711 -7.98 0.23 -31.95
N CYS A 712 -7.12 1.19 -32.32
CA CYS A 712 -7.32 2.63 -32.17
C CYS A 712 -7.18 3.32 -33.54
N GLY A 713 -7.85 2.75 -34.55
CA GLY A 713 -7.65 3.10 -35.96
C GLY A 713 -8.95 3.48 -36.67
N TYR A 714 -8.94 4.68 -37.24
CA TYR A 714 -9.87 5.26 -38.22
C TYR A 714 -11.07 4.40 -38.66
N GLY A 715 -12.24 4.85 -38.22
CA GLY A 715 -13.58 4.49 -38.69
C GLY A 715 -14.58 5.47 -38.06
N ASP A 716 -15.80 5.55 -38.59
CA ASP A 716 -16.83 6.46 -38.07
C ASP A 716 -17.31 5.99 -36.68
N THR A 717 -16.56 6.32 -35.63
CA THR A 717 -16.88 5.95 -34.23
C THR A 717 -18.04 6.76 -33.65
N ASP A 718 -18.49 7.76 -34.41
CA ASP A 718 -19.66 8.60 -34.19
C ASP A 718 -20.86 7.85 -33.63
N GLU A 719 -21.43 6.87 -34.34
CA GLU A 719 -22.74 6.31 -33.99
C GLU A 719 -22.76 5.66 -32.58
N PRO A 720 -21.82 4.77 -32.20
CA PRO A 720 -21.76 4.22 -30.84
C PRO A 720 -21.50 5.27 -29.75
N PHE A 721 -20.54 6.19 -29.94
CA PHE A 721 -20.23 7.20 -28.91
C PHE A 721 -21.32 8.27 -28.80
N GLN A 722 -21.95 8.67 -29.91
CA GLN A 722 -23.11 9.56 -29.89
C GLN A 722 -24.30 8.90 -29.18
N ALA A 723 -24.55 7.61 -29.39
CA ALA A 723 -25.60 6.88 -28.66
C ALA A 723 -25.36 6.89 -27.14
N MET A 724 -24.13 6.62 -26.69
CA MET A 724 -23.76 6.70 -25.27
C MET A 724 -23.86 8.14 -24.72
N CYS A 725 -23.40 9.12 -25.49
CA CYS A 725 -23.41 10.55 -25.15
C CYS A 725 -24.85 11.09 -25.00
N ASN A 726 -25.74 10.74 -25.93
CA ASN A 726 -27.15 11.12 -25.88
C ASN A 726 -27.87 10.48 -24.67
N ALA A 727 -27.63 9.19 -24.41
CA ALA A 727 -28.20 8.53 -23.23
C ALA A 727 -27.65 9.12 -21.92
N LEU A 728 -26.36 9.48 -21.85
CA LEU A 728 -25.81 10.15 -20.66
C LEU A 728 -26.38 11.56 -20.48
N LEU A 729 -26.62 12.30 -21.57
CA LEU A 729 -27.27 13.61 -21.50
C LEU A 729 -28.67 13.51 -20.90
N GLU A 730 -29.49 12.57 -21.39
CA GLU A 730 -30.86 12.33 -20.90
C GLU A 730 -30.85 12.06 -19.38
N ILE A 731 -29.95 11.20 -18.90
CA ILE A 731 -29.78 10.96 -17.47
C ILE A 731 -29.27 12.18 -16.71
N ILE A 732 -28.30 12.94 -17.25
CA ILE A 732 -27.82 14.18 -16.60
C ILE A 732 -28.97 15.17 -16.42
N GLU A 733 -29.85 15.29 -17.42
CA GLU A 733 -31.00 16.20 -17.37
C GLU A 733 -32.05 15.73 -16.36
N SER A 734 -32.45 14.46 -16.38
CA SER A 734 -33.31 13.89 -15.34
C SER A 734 -32.72 14.03 -13.93
N ARG A 735 -31.39 13.88 -13.78
CA ARG A 735 -30.71 14.04 -12.47
C ARG A 735 -30.77 15.48 -11.98
N LEU A 736 -30.71 16.46 -12.88
CA LEU A 736 -30.84 17.87 -12.55
C LEU A 736 -32.29 18.25 -12.17
N GLU A 737 -33.29 17.58 -12.76
CA GLU A 737 -34.70 17.79 -12.40
C GLU A 737 -35.05 17.24 -11.01
N ASP A 738 -34.41 16.14 -10.59
CA ASP A 738 -34.51 15.59 -9.22
C ASP A 738 -33.67 16.37 -8.18
N CYS A 739 -32.74 17.25 -8.57
CA CYS A 739 -31.86 17.98 -7.65
C CYS A 739 -32.60 19.07 -6.85
N THR A 740 -32.80 18.89 -5.54
CA THR A 740 -33.26 19.99 -4.65
C THR A 740 -32.12 20.93 -4.25
N ASP A 741 -31.78 21.83 -5.18
CA ASP A 741 -30.97 23.08 -5.15
C ASP A 741 -29.61 23.16 -4.41
N ASN A 742 -29.29 22.38 -3.37
CA ASN A 742 -28.01 22.45 -2.65
C ASN A 742 -27.04 21.29 -2.95
N GLU A 743 -27.51 20.12 -3.39
CA GLU A 743 -26.62 18.95 -3.63
C GLU A 743 -25.78 19.07 -4.91
N CYS A 744 -26.29 19.79 -5.92
CA CYS A 744 -25.77 19.71 -7.28
C CYS A 744 -24.93 20.93 -7.72
N LYS A 745 -24.71 21.92 -6.83
CA LYS A 745 -24.08 23.22 -7.16
C LYS A 745 -22.83 23.54 -6.33
N ASP A 746 -22.79 23.21 -5.03
CA ASP A 746 -21.80 23.79 -4.10
C ASP A 746 -20.60 22.89 -3.75
N MET A 747 -19.76 22.57 -4.74
CA MET A 747 -18.35 22.23 -4.50
C MET A 747 -17.46 22.69 -5.65
N ALA A 748 -16.29 23.23 -5.31
CA ALA A 748 -15.29 23.70 -6.26
C ALA A 748 -14.81 22.56 -7.18
N PHE A 749 -15.10 22.70 -8.47
CA PHE A 749 -14.58 21.79 -9.48
C PHE A 749 -13.17 22.21 -9.89
N VAL A 750 -12.23 21.28 -9.85
CA VAL A 750 -10.91 21.46 -10.45
C VAL A 750 -10.71 20.36 -11.48
N LEU A 751 -10.29 20.74 -12.69
CA LEU A 751 -10.15 19.84 -13.82
C LEU A 751 -8.78 19.15 -13.82
N SER A 752 -8.79 17.81 -13.74
CA SER A 752 -7.81 16.94 -14.40
C SER A 752 -6.75 17.61 -15.30
N PRO A 753 -5.49 17.87 -14.89
CA PRO A 753 -4.39 18.01 -15.84
C PRO A 753 -3.80 16.62 -16.05
N SER A 754 -3.34 16.29 -17.27
CA SER A 754 -3.12 14.89 -17.68
C SER A 754 -2.15 14.17 -16.77
N THR A 755 -2.61 13.07 -16.16
CA THR A 755 -1.76 11.89 -16.18
C THR A 755 -1.59 11.55 -17.65
N ASP A 756 -0.50 12.04 -18.22
CA ASP A 756 0.15 11.26 -19.27
C ASP A 756 0.39 9.90 -18.63
N ASP A 757 -0.38 8.92 -19.09
CA ASP A 757 -0.26 7.54 -18.64
C ASP A 757 1.15 7.10 -19.02
N MET A 758 2.09 7.19 -18.08
CA MET A 758 3.48 6.72 -18.28
C MET A 758 3.55 5.18 -18.37
N GLY A 759 2.57 4.54 -19.00
CA GLY A 759 2.86 3.48 -19.92
C GLY A 759 3.78 4.02 -21.02
N THR A 760 5.08 3.74 -20.88
CA THR A 760 5.90 3.56 -22.09
C THR A 760 5.13 2.60 -22.99
N SER A 761 4.98 2.94 -24.28
CA SER A 761 4.24 2.07 -25.19
C SER A 761 4.85 0.67 -25.19
N GLN A 762 4.05 -0.38 -25.48
CA GLN A 762 4.60 -1.75 -25.49
C GLN A 762 5.79 -1.90 -26.45
N ASP A 763 5.83 -1.06 -27.49
CA ASP A 763 6.94 -0.99 -28.44
C ASP A 763 8.16 -0.26 -27.84
N GLU A 764 8.01 0.92 -27.20
CA GLU A 764 9.13 1.61 -26.53
C GLU A 764 9.70 0.83 -25.35
N LEU A 765 8.85 0.25 -24.48
CA LEU A 765 9.30 -0.63 -23.40
C LEU A 765 9.95 -1.90 -23.97
N GLY A 766 9.41 -2.42 -25.07
CA GLY A 766 9.97 -3.56 -25.80
C GLY A 766 11.34 -3.27 -26.41
N GLU A 767 11.57 -2.08 -26.98
CA GLU A 767 12.85 -1.65 -27.54
C GLU A 767 13.86 -1.26 -26.47
N ALA A 768 13.44 -0.59 -25.39
CA ALA A 768 14.28 -0.27 -24.24
C ALA A 768 14.78 -1.53 -23.50
N LEU A 769 13.96 -2.60 -23.44
CA LEU A 769 14.37 -3.89 -22.87
C LEU A 769 15.26 -4.70 -23.82
N LYS A 770 15.02 -4.64 -25.13
CA LYS A 770 15.89 -5.26 -26.15
C LYS A 770 17.27 -4.63 -26.19
N SER A 771 17.36 -3.30 -26.18
CA SER A 771 18.64 -2.56 -26.21
C SER A 771 19.48 -2.78 -24.95
N LYS A 772 18.82 -3.05 -23.80
CA LYS A 772 19.46 -3.42 -22.53
C LYS A 772 19.68 -4.94 -22.35
N GLY A 773 19.40 -5.75 -23.38
CA GLY A 773 19.70 -7.19 -23.40
C GLY A 773 18.80 -8.08 -22.53
N ILE A 774 17.72 -7.55 -21.94
CA ILE A 774 16.86 -8.24 -20.97
C ILE A 774 15.86 -9.13 -21.72
N ARG A 775 16.01 -10.47 -21.59
CA ARG A 775 15.23 -11.46 -22.37
C ARG A 775 14.03 -12.08 -21.63
N ASN A 776 13.82 -11.78 -20.34
CA ASN A 776 12.86 -12.53 -19.53
C ASN A 776 11.41 -12.04 -19.71
N LYS A 777 10.69 -12.73 -20.59
CA LYS A 777 9.25 -12.57 -20.87
C LYS A 777 8.36 -12.68 -19.61
N SER A 778 8.83 -13.28 -18.52
CA SER A 778 8.07 -13.41 -17.27
C SER A 778 7.86 -12.06 -16.57
N GLN A 779 8.91 -11.24 -16.42
CA GLN A 779 8.84 -9.97 -15.69
C GLN A 779 7.87 -8.99 -16.36
N PHE A 780 7.97 -8.86 -17.69
CA PHE A 780 7.04 -8.06 -18.49
C PHE A 780 5.56 -8.48 -18.27
N LEU A 781 5.29 -9.79 -18.22
CA LEU A 781 3.95 -10.36 -17.98
C LEU A 781 3.48 -10.30 -16.51
N MET A 782 4.37 -9.94 -15.58
CA MET A 782 4.04 -9.64 -14.18
C MET A 782 3.68 -8.15 -14.03
N ASN A 783 4.50 -7.24 -14.57
CA ASN A 783 4.24 -5.79 -14.52
C ASN A 783 2.94 -5.41 -15.26
N ASP A 784 2.71 -5.96 -16.46
CA ASP A 784 1.43 -5.81 -17.18
C ASP A 784 0.24 -6.44 -16.43
N ARG A 785 0.48 -7.37 -15.50
CA ARG A 785 -0.60 -7.97 -14.68
C ARG A 785 -0.96 -7.10 -13.49
N ALA A 786 0.03 -6.56 -12.77
CA ALA A 786 -0.19 -5.60 -11.68
C ALA A 786 -1.02 -4.42 -12.21
N ARG A 787 -0.52 -3.76 -13.27
CA ARG A 787 -1.17 -2.63 -13.96
C ARG A 787 -2.64 -2.89 -14.33
N ARG A 788 -2.99 -4.12 -14.75
CA ARG A 788 -4.38 -4.50 -15.07
C ARG A 788 -5.24 -4.79 -13.85
N GLY A 789 -4.66 -5.27 -12.74
CA GLY A 789 -5.32 -5.31 -11.44
C GLY A 789 -5.61 -3.91 -10.91
N ASP A 790 -4.61 -3.03 -10.96
CA ASP A 790 -4.71 -1.62 -10.57
C ASP A 790 -5.79 -0.88 -11.37
N GLN A 791 -5.86 -1.09 -12.69
CA GLN A 791 -6.90 -0.51 -13.53
C GLN A 791 -8.31 -1.02 -13.18
N GLN A 792 -8.47 -2.30 -12.85
CA GLN A 792 -9.77 -2.84 -12.42
C GLN A 792 -10.18 -2.34 -11.03
N LEU A 793 -9.21 -2.12 -10.12
CA LEU A 793 -9.42 -1.50 -8.82
C LEU A 793 -9.81 -0.01 -8.97
N LEU A 794 -9.10 0.75 -9.82
CA LEU A 794 -9.43 2.13 -10.16
C LEU A 794 -10.86 2.27 -10.74
N MET A 795 -11.25 1.37 -11.64
CA MET A 795 -12.60 1.31 -12.18
C MET A 795 -13.65 1.06 -11.08
N THR A 796 -13.35 0.17 -10.13
CA THR A 796 -14.22 -0.10 -8.98
C THR A 796 -14.33 1.12 -8.07
N ARG A 797 -13.22 1.82 -7.79
CA ARG A 797 -13.18 3.09 -7.03
C ARG A 797 -13.99 4.20 -7.68
N ARG A 798 -13.85 4.37 -9.01
CA ARG A 798 -14.64 5.34 -9.80
C ARG A 798 -16.15 5.08 -9.65
N ARG A 799 -16.58 3.81 -9.73
CA ARG A 799 -17.99 3.42 -9.51
C ARG A 799 -18.48 3.79 -8.11
N THR A 800 -17.76 3.36 -7.07
CA THR A 800 -18.11 3.64 -5.66
C THR A 800 -18.19 5.14 -5.40
N ARG A 801 -17.18 5.91 -5.83
CA ARG A 801 -17.13 7.38 -5.67
C ARG A 801 -18.35 8.07 -6.29
N ARG A 802 -18.81 7.64 -7.46
CA ARG A 802 -19.98 8.23 -8.14
C ARG A 802 -21.33 7.79 -7.57
N MET A 803 -21.37 6.76 -6.71
CA MET A 803 -22.56 6.37 -5.96
C MET A 803 -22.64 7.06 -4.59
N ASP A 804 -21.50 7.27 -3.93
CA ASP A 804 -21.44 7.63 -2.51
C ASP A 804 -21.10 9.12 -2.23
N THR A 805 -21.02 9.97 -3.27
CA THR A 805 -20.63 11.39 -3.11
C THR A 805 -21.72 12.37 -3.53
N VAL A 806 -21.75 13.52 -2.84
CA VAL A 806 -22.67 14.63 -3.12
C VAL A 806 -22.37 15.27 -4.50
N ASP A 807 -21.10 15.54 -4.81
CA ASP A 807 -20.70 16.10 -6.12
C ASP A 807 -20.51 15.02 -7.20
N TRP A 808 -21.61 14.33 -7.52
CA TRP A 808 -21.65 13.35 -8.61
C TRP A 808 -21.29 13.96 -9.98
N ALA A 809 -21.65 15.24 -10.20
CA ALA A 809 -21.41 15.93 -11.46
C ALA A 809 -19.94 16.28 -11.67
N GLY A 810 -19.26 16.80 -10.64
CA GLY A 810 -17.81 17.05 -10.68
C GLY A 810 -17.00 15.77 -10.83
N ASN A 811 -17.37 14.71 -10.11
CA ASN A 811 -16.71 13.41 -10.23
C ASN A 811 -16.84 12.80 -11.64
N ALA A 812 -18.04 12.83 -12.22
CA ALA A 812 -18.25 12.34 -13.59
C ALA A 812 -17.55 13.20 -14.64
N LEU A 813 -17.52 14.54 -14.47
CA LEU A 813 -16.81 15.44 -15.36
C LEU A 813 -15.31 15.18 -15.35
N ASN A 814 -14.72 14.94 -14.18
CA ASN A 814 -13.30 14.61 -14.06
C ASN A 814 -12.99 13.26 -14.71
N ASP A 815 -13.76 12.21 -14.40
CA ASP A 815 -13.58 10.87 -15.01
C ASP A 815 -13.66 10.93 -16.55
N LEU A 816 -14.73 11.53 -17.10
CA LEU A 816 -14.91 11.67 -18.55
C LEU A 816 -13.82 12.51 -19.21
N SER A 817 -13.40 13.61 -18.57
CA SER A 817 -12.35 14.48 -19.11
C SER A 817 -10.98 13.80 -19.09
N GLU A 818 -10.70 12.95 -18.09
CA GLU A 818 -9.47 12.14 -18.02
C GLU A 818 -9.44 11.08 -19.12
N THR A 819 -10.52 10.30 -19.25
CA THR A 819 -10.59 9.27 -20.30
C THR A 819 -10.61 9.88 -21.70
N ARG A 820 -11.30 11.02 -21.92
CA ARG A 820 -11.26 11.75 -23.20
C ARG A 820 -9.84 12.13 -23.59
N ARG A 821 -9.08 12.76 -22.68
CA ARG A 821 -7.67 13.12 -22.91
C ARG A 821 -6.79 11.91 -23.20
N ARG A 822 -6.97 10.79 -22.49
CA ARG A 822 -6.18 9.56 -22.69
C ARG A 822 -6.32 8.99 -24.11
N ILE A 823 -7.51 9.12 -24.70
CA ILE A 823 -7.82 8.54 -26.03
C ILE A 823 -7.75 9.57 -27.17
N ASP A 824 -7.52 10.84 -26.85
CA ASP A 824 -7.42 11.95 -27.80
C ASP A 824 -6.20 11.81 -28.72
N SER A 825 -5.05 11.42 -28.16
CA SER A 825 -3.82 11.08 -28.90
C SER A 825 -3.97 9.92 -29.89
N TRP A 826 -5.08 9.18 -29.81
CA TRP A 826 -5.45 8.07 -30.70
C TRP A 826 -6.59 8.44 -31.67
N GLY A 827 -7.01 9.71 -31.71
CA GLY A 827 -8.08 10.21 -32.59
C GLY A 827 -9.49 9.79 -32.16
N LEU A 828 -9.69 9.38 -30.90
CA LEU A 828 -11.00 8.98 -30.38
C LEU A 828 -11.64 10.04 -29.46
N GLY A 829 -10.88 11.07 -29.07
CA GLY A 829 -11.31 12.07 -28.10
C GLY A 829 -12.41 12.98 -28.62
N GLU A 830 -12.45 13.33 -29.91
CA GLU A 830 -13.45 14.26 -30.47
C GLU A 830 -14.89 13.82 -30.15
N HIS A 831 -15.23 12.56 -30.40
CA HIS A 831 -16.60 12.02 -30.27
C HIS A 831 -16.95 11.52 -28.86
N TYR A 832 -15.97 11.31 -27.98
CA TYR A 832 -16.17 10.71 -26.66
C TYR A 832 -16.89 11.66 -25.70
N PHE A 833 -18.20 11.42 -25.49
CA PHE A 833 -19.08 12.13 -24.54
C PHE A 833 -19.05 13.67 -24.63
N ALA A 834 -18.68 14.23 -25.79
CA ALA A 834 -18.38 15.66 -25.94
C ALA A 834 -19.50 16.59 -25.44
N LYS A 835 -20.75 16.28 -25.74
CA LYS A 835 -21.91 17.07 -25.29
C LYS A 835 -22.19 16.87 -23.79
N SER A 836 -22.07 15.64 -23.28
CA SER A 836 -22.25 15.35 -21.85
C SER A 836 -21.20 16.06 -21.00
N ILE A 837 -19.94 16.10 -21.46
CA ILE A 837 -18.86 16.89 -20.85
C ILE A 837 -19.21 18.38 -20.86
N ALA A 838 -19.65 18.94 -21.99
CA ALA A 838 -20.04 20.35 -22.06
C ALA A 838 -21.22 20.68 -21.11
N LYS A 839 -22.21 19.79 -20.99
CA LYS A 839 -23.32 19.92 -20.04
C LYS A 839 -22.81 19.89 -18.59
N LEU A 840 -21.96 18.94 -18.24
CA LEU A 840 -21.37 18.84 -16.90
C LEU A 840 -20.47 20.05 -16.56
N SER A 841 -19.66 20.54 -17.49
CA SER A 841 -18.89 21.79 -17.33
C SER A 841 -19.81 22.98 -17.04
N SER A 842 -20.93 23.09 -17.77
CA SER A 842 -21.94 24.13 -17.53
C SER A 842 -22.61 24.01 -16.16
N ILE A 843 -22.83 22.79 -15.63
CA ILE A 843 -23.37 22.58 -14.26
C ILE A 843 -22.36 23.08 -13.22
N LYS A 844 -21.07 22.80 -13.43
CA LYS A 844 -19.99 23.19 -12.51
C LYS A 844 -19.49 24.64 -12.70
N GLY A 845 -20.14 25.42 -13.56
CA GLY A 845 -19.83 26.84 -13.77
C GLY A 845 -18.47 27.12 -14.41
N ILE A 846 -17.92 26.16 -15.17
CA ILE A 846 -16.61 26.29 -15.83
C ILE A 846 -16.72 26.24 -17.36
N ASP A 847 -15.78 26.89 -18.05
CA ASP A 847 -15.61 26.70 -19.49
C ASP A 847 -15.32 25.22 -19.79
N ALA A 848 -16.03 24.65 -20.76
CA ALA A 848 -15.71 23.33 -21.27
C ALA A 848 -14.27 23.35 -21.85
N PRO A 849 -13.41 22.36 -21.54
CA PRO A 849 -12.00 22.41 -21.89
C PRO A 849 -11.82 22.55 -23.40
N ARG A 850 -11.32 23.72 -23.84
CA ARG A 850 -11.05 24.02 -25.24
C ARG A 850 -9.61 23.62 -25.56
N TYR A 851 -9.46 22.76 -26.54
CA TYR A 851 -8.20 22.45 -27.19
C TYR A 851 -8.12 23.26 -28.50
N ASN A 852 -6.91 23.63 -28.93
CA ASN A 852 -6.73 24.18 -30.26
C ASN A 852 -6.80 23.08 -31.33
N ASP A 853 -6.83 23.45 -32.62
CA ASP A 853 -6.89 22.49 -33.74
C ASP A 853 -5.69 21.50 -33.77
N ASN A 854 -4.64 21.76 -32.98
CA ASN A 854 -3.46 20.91 -32.79
C ASN A 854 -3.49 20.09 -31.48
N HIS A 855 -4.66 19.98 -30.83
CA HIS A 855 -4.91 19.14 -29.65
C HIS A 855 -4.02 19.47 -28.42
N GLN A 856 -3.50 20.70 -28.34
CA GLN A 856 -2.85 21.19 -27.11
C GLN A 856 -3.88 21.84 -26.18
N PRO A 857 -3.78 21.63 -24.84
CA PRO A 857 -4.60 22.33 -23.89
C PRO A 857 -4.32 23.83 -24.00
N LEU A 858 -5.35 24.63 -24.22
CA LEU A 858 -5.22 26.08 -24.09
C LEU A 858 -4.92 26.41 -22.62
N SER A 859 -3.87 27.18 -22.39
CA SER A 859 -3.50 27.64 -21.04
C SER A 859 -4.62 28.49 -20.45
N ILE A 860 -4.98 28.19 -19.21
CA ILE A 860 -5.68 29.11 -18.30
C ILE A 860 -4.61 30.01 -17.66
#